data_AF-A0A7V5H5W3-F1
#
_entry.id   AF-A0A7V5H5W3-F1
#
_cell.length_a   1.000
_cell.length_b   1.000
_cell.length_c   1.000
_cell.angle_alpha   90.00
_cell.angle_beta   90.00
_cell.angle_gamma   90.00
#
_symmetry.space_group_name_H-M   'P 1'
#
loop_
_entity.id
_entity.type
_entity.pdbx_description
1 polymer ?
#
loop_
_entity_poly.entity_id
_entity_poly.type
_entity_poly.pdbx_seq_one_letter_code
_entity_poly.pdbx_strand_id
1 'polypeptide(L)'
;NSTGDKDGVAYIDDFEASKRTTTLGIRYRTWSMASAPVIIPRLGDQPIHVLDADKARAHIVWFNPYRQVPIKDIWPNRDVNAQTGQTTDVLGIDIWRDKGSDPDSSWAGIMRSTASFANQEKTKYIELWILGNQGTVHIDIGQISEDWYVRGKNVRGEDSYGSLNTEDKNNNGLLEEEEDVGLDGIPNGNPGDDPYDNWREPQLNAWNRYDGVLYDGINGTEGNSQSREAHYPDTEDLDGDGQLSTINSYFEYTFSLDENNPDENARRWLVGSTEKGWRQFRIPLKEFTRAINDPDTTFQQIMNVRLWFSDLPEEERTRILIATFDFVGNEWEESGIANDEKSRFVKNDSVFTLAVYNTEENVEEIPGGPEPYHSPPGVTGVRDRITRAMSKEQSLVMRFFGLQPGQLAEARKQLYQKMSLVDYKKLKLFVHGDRMLPAEPPEYNESGIPQSEPSPIRFYLRFGSDDKNYYEYGQDIYAHWHPDNKIEIDLDALAAIKSIDSLNIGTVDSLVYFKKLPGKVEAYYKAAGKPSLNTIRYFVIGVKHRGDEPGRSNTPFTGEVWLDELRLSDVRKVKATAMRLSTNMKFADVFRFNAQWESKDADFHNVSKQFGSGNTDERQNYSAKLYLHKFLPDFLDLSIPIDARASFSRSIPKYVTNTDQLTHYQNDTFTKKLKSLLGLRKLPDELQTITNKSEVFGIGTTIKKRSKSKFWLLRYTLDGMTLDVDYSKKKSSNWETAFNRSELFKESFVYSIPFGRNNSIEPFK
;
A
#
# COMPACT_ATOMS: atom_id res chain seq x y z
N ASN A 1 -20.47 20.71 -0.05
CA ASN A 1 -20.41 19.39 0.57
C ASN A 1 -21.83 18.91 0.79
N SER A 2 -22.33 18.06 -0.12
CA SER A 2 -23.67 17.47 -0.12
C SER A 2 -23.87 16.45 1.01
N THR A 3 -22.78 15.87 1.53
CA THR A 3 -22.75 14.90 2.64
C THR A 3 -23.02 15.50 4.03
N GLY A 4 -23.14 16.84 4.12
CA GLY A 4 -23.47 17.56 5.36
C GLY A 4 -22.27 17.90 6.26
N ASP A 5 -21.06 17.50 5.89
CA ASP A 5 -19.85 17.74 6.68
C ASP A 5 -19.27 19.14 6.38
N LYS A 6 -19.44 20.08 7.33
CA LYS A 6 -19.03 21.50 7.17
C LYS A 6 -17.75 21.87 7.91
N ASP A 7 -17.34 21.08 8.91
CA ASP A 7 -16.25 21.40 9.84
C ASP A 7 -14.97 20.57 9.60
N GLY A 8 -14.64 20.35 8.32
CA GLY A 8 -13.47 19.58 7.89
C GLY A 8 -13.72 18.07 7.87
N VAL A 9 -13.14 17.40 6.87
CA VAL A 9 -13.26 15.96 6.63
C VAL A 9 -11.88 15.40 6.35
N ALA A 10 -11.61 14.20 6.86
CA ALA A 10 -10.44 13.41 6.49
C ALA A 10 -10.86 11.96 6.24
N TYR A 11 -10.49 11.42 5.09
CA TYR A 11 -10.80 10.04 4.73
C TYR A 11 -9.82 9.09 5.40
N ILE A 12 -10.35 8.04 6.02
CA ILE A 12 -9.58 6.88 6.46
C ILE A 12 -9.51 5.90 5.29
N ASP A 13 -10.66 5.67 4.68
CA ASP A 13 -10.83 4.89 3.45
C ASP A 13 -12.09 5.39 2.74
N ASP A 14 -11.93 5.98 1.56
CA ASP A 14 -13.04 6.27 0.63
C ASP A 14 -13.39 5.06 -0.23
N PHE A 15 -12.71 3.93 -0.03
CA PHE A 15 -12.88 2.67 -0.74
C PHE A 15 -12.56 2.70 -2.25
N GLU A 16 -12.17 3.86 -2.79
CA GLU A 16 -11.71 4.05 -4.19
C GLU A 16 -10.47 3.24 -4.54
N ALA A 17 -9.63 2.95 -3.53
CA ALA A 17 -8.43 2.12 -3.66
C ALA A 17 -8.61 0.73 -3.05
N SER A 18 -9.84 0.29 -2.74
CA SER A 18 -10.07 -1.04 -2.16
C SER A 18 -9.67 -2.15 -3.11
N LYS A 19 -9.90 -1.97 -4.42
CA LYS A 19 -9.47 -2.91 -5.46
C LYS A 19 -7.96 -2.70 -5.69
N ARG A 20 -7.14 -3.64 -5.21
CA ARG A 20 -5.69 -3.64 -5.49
C ARG A 20 -5.46 -4.33 -6.82
N THR A 21 -4.81 -3.67 -7.76
CA THR A 21 -4.48 -4.23 -9.07
C THR A 21 -2.97 -4.26 -9.29
N THR A 22 -2.46 -5.37 -9.80
CA THR A 22 -1.09 -5.50 -10.32
C THR A 22 -1.20 -5.86 -11.79
N THR A 23 -0.79 -4.96 -12.67
CA THR A 23 -1.00 -5.15 -14.11
C THR A 23 0.04 -6.08 -14.74
N LEU A 24 -0.44 -7.03 -15.54
CA LEU A 24 0.38 -7.88 -16.41
C LEU A 24 0.72 -7.18 -17.72
N GLY A 25 0.27 -5.94 -17.93
CA GLY A 25 0.69 -5.09 -19.02
C GLY A 25 0.09 -5.48 -20.37
N ILE A 26 -0.34 -4.46 -21.10
CA ILE A 26 -0.92 -4.61 -22.46
C ILE A 26 0.05 -4.15 -23.55
N ARG A 27 1.28 -3.76 -23.19
CA ARG A 27 2.30 -3.35 -24.15
C ARG A 27 2.93 -4.58 -24.76
N TYR A 28 2.98 -4.68 -26.09
CA TYR A 28 3.46 -5.90 -26.72
C TYR A 28 4.92 -6.25 -26.34
N ARG A 29 5.77 -5.25 -26.12
CA ARG A 29 7.18 -5.41 -25.68
C ARG A 29 7.36 -5.96 -24.26
N THR A 30 6.32 -5.93 -23.41
CA THR A 30 6.44 -6.57 -22.08
C THR A 30 6.30 -8.07 -22.15
N TRP A 31 5.99 -8.62 -23.33
CA TRP A 31 5.78 -10.03 -23.59
C TRP A 31 6.83 -10.55 -24.57
N SER A 32 7.32 -11.76 -24.32
CA SER A 32 8.21 -12.54 -25.16
C SER A 32 7.49 -13.78 -25.69
N MET A 33 8.12 -14.51 -26.61
CA MET A 33 7.59 -15.79 -27.06
C MET A 33 7.51 -16.78 -25.89
N ALA A 34 6.47 -17.61 -25.85
CA ALA A 34 6.34 -18.62 -24.81
C ALA A 34 7.16 -19.89 -25.09
N SER A 35 7.76 -20.47 -24.06
CA SER A 35 8.22 -21.85 -24.01
C SER A 35 7.03 -22.81 -24.13
N ALA A 36 7.32 -24.03 -24.57
CA ALA A 36 6.26 -25.01 -24.80
C ALA A 36 5.51 -25.39 -23.51
N PRO A 37 4.18 -25.48 -23.55
CA PRO A 37 3.42 -26.00 -22.42
C PRO A 37 3.76 -27.49 -22.20
N VAL A 38 3.80 -27.89 -20.93
CA VAL A 38 4.13 -29.27 -20.56
C VAL A 38 3.05 -30.25 -21.04
N ILE A 39 1.80 -29.80 -21.12
CA ILE A 39 0.66 -30.58 -21.56
C ILE A 39 -0.08 -29.79 -22.64
N ILE A 40 -0.44 -30.46 -23.74
CA ILE A 40 -1.35 -29.94 -24.76
C ILE A 40 -2.61 -30.79 -24.68
N PRO A 41 -3.76 -30.27 -24.19
CA PRO A 41 -4.91 -31.07 -23.75
C PRO A 41 -5.40 -32.13 -24.74
N ARG A 42 -5.40 -31.85 -26.04
CA ARG A 42 -5.88 -32.81 -27.05
C ARG A 42 -4.82 -33.83 -27.50
N LEU A 43 -3.55 -33.67 -27.11
CA LEU A 43 -2.52 -34.71 -27.20
C LEU A 43 -2.52 -35.67 -26.00
N GLY A 44 -3.37 -35.41 -25.00
CA GLY A 44 -3.53 -36.19 -23.77
C GLY A 44 -2.90 -35.51 -22.55
N ASP A 45 -3.18 -36.04 -21.36
CA ASP A 45 -2.72 -35.47 -20.08
C ASP A 45 -1.31 -35.92 -19.66
N GLN A 46 -0.49 -36.38 -20.61
CA GLN A 46 0.89 -36.75 -20.33
C GLN A 46 1.85 -35.63 -20.75
N PRO A 47 2.95 -35.41 -20.00
CA PRO A 47 3.98 -34.47 -20.40
C PRO A 47 4.48 -34.75 -21.82
N ILE A 48 4.39 -33.76 -22.69
CA ILE A 48 4.96 -33.82 -24.04
C ILE A 48 6.43 -33.42 -24.00
N HIS A 49 7.27 -34.10 -24.79
CA HIS A 49 8.65 -33.69 -24.94
C HIS A 49 8.71 -32.32 -25.64
N VAL A 50 9.49 -31.38 -25.09
CA VAL A 50 9.54 -29.98 -25.55
C VAL A 50 9.79 -29.83 -27.05
N LEU A 51 10.68 -30.64 -27.63
CA LEU A 51 10.96 -30.60 -29.08
C LEU A 51 9.77 -31.05 -29.94
N ASP A 52 8.89 -31.90 -29.42
CA ASP A 52 7.69 -32.33 -30.15
C ASP A 52 6.56 -31.31 -29.97
N ALA A 53 6.45 -30.71 -28.78
CA ALA A 53 5.56 -29.58 -28.55
C ALA A 53 5.93 -28.39 -29.44
N ASP A 54 7.22 -28.08 -29.56
CA ASP A 54 7.70 -26.96 -30.38
C ASP A 54 7.47 -27.18 -31.89
N LYS A 55 7.49 -28.43 -32.39
CA LYS A 55 7.07 -28.75 -33.77
C LYS A 55 5.58 -28.48 -34.02
N ALA A 56 4.76 -28.56 -32.98
CA ALA A 56 3.33 -28.29 -33.04
C ALA A 56 2.99 -26.80 -32.79
N ARG A 57 4.00 -25.94 -32.62
CA ARG A 57 3.82 -24.50 -32.44
C ARG A 57 3.23 -23.89 -33.72
N ALA A 58 2.07 -23.26 -33.56
CA ALA A 58 1.42 -22.45 -34.57
C ALA A 58 2.01 -21.03 -34.59
N HIS A 59 1.67 -20.27 -35.62
CA HIS A 59 2.16 -18.91 -35.79
C HIS A 59 1.40 -17.94 -34.90
N ILE A 60 2.14 -16.98 -34.32
CA ILE A 60 1.60 -15.93 -33.46
C ILE A 60 2.31 -14.60 -33.74
N VAL A 61 1.55 -13.52 -33.70
CA VAL A 61 2.06 -12.15 -33.74
C VAL A 61 1.32 -11.35 -32.68
N TRP A 62 2.04 -10.66 -31.79
CA TRP A 62 1.44 -9.83 -30.74
C TRP A 62 1.91 -8.39 -30.85
N PHE A 63 0.98 -7.44 -30.76
CA PHE A 63 1.22 -6.05 -31.13
C PHE A 63 0.30 -5.10 -30.36
N ASN A 64 0.64 -3.82 -30.33
CA ASN A 64 -0.34 -2.78 -30.02
C ASN A 64 -0.90 -2.25 -31.36
N PRO A 65 -2.22 -2.28 -31.59
CA PRO A 65 -2.79 -1.81 -32.85
C PRO A 65 -2.45 -0.35 -33.13
N TYR A 66 -2.12 -0.04 -34.39
CA TYR A 66 -1.80 1.32 -34.85
C TYR A 66 -2.95 2.30 -34.59
N ARG A 67 -4.19 1.82 -34.73
CA ARG A 67 -5.39 2.57 -34.35
C ARG A 67 -5.84 2.12 -32.96
N GLN A 68 -5.81 3.06 -32.03
CA GLN A 68 -6.31 2.85 -30.68
C GLN A 68 -7.82 2.58 -30.67
N VAL A 69 -8.27 1.81 -29.69
CA VAL A 69 -9.68 1.42 -29.52
C VAL A 69 -10.42 2.49 -28.74
N PRO A 70 -11.64 2.91 -29.14
CA PRO A 70 -12.46 3.82 -28.35
C PRO A 70 -12.72 3.28 -26.94
N ILE A 71 -12.45 4.10 -25.91
CA ILE A 71 -12.60 3.69 -24.50
C ILE A 71 -14.03 3.22 -24.21
N LYS A 72 -15.03 3.85 -24.82
CA LYS A 72 -16.44 3.52 -24.62
C LYS A 72 -16.88 2.19 -25.25
N ASP A 73 -16.10 1.63 -26.17
CA ASP A 73 -16.39 0.30 -26.71
C ASP A 73 -16.09 -0.80 -25.66
N ILE A 74 -15.16 -0.50 -24.74
CA ILE A 74 -14.68 -1.41 -23.69
C ILE A 74 -15.36 -1.09 -22.34
N TRP A 75 -15.45 0.19 -21.98
CA TRP A 75 -16.06 0.68 -20.75
C TRP A 75 -17.09 1.78 -21.06
N PRO A 76 -18.35 1.43 -21.37
CA PRO A 76 -19.37 2.37 -21.85
C PRO A 76 -19.68 3.51 -20.87
N ASN A 77 -19.62 3.22 -19.57
CA ASN A 77 -19.98 4.15 -18.49
C ASN A 77 -18.83 5.09 -18.07
N ARG A 78 -17.62 4.90 -18.60
CA ARG A 78 -16.46 5.72 -18.24
C ARG A 78 -16.61 7.13 -18.80
N ASP A 79 -16.40 8.13 -17.93
CA ASP A 79 -16.44 9.53 -18.33
C ASP A 79 -15.18 9.92 -19.11
N VAL A 80 -15.31 10.03 -20.44
CA VAL A 80 -14.23 10.43 -21.34
C VAL A 80 -14.56 11.71 -22.07
N ASN A 81 -13.56 12.57 -22.21
CA ASN A 81 -13.65 13.80 -22.97
C ASN A 81 -12.35 14.09 -23.75
N ALA A 82 -12.34 15.19 -24.49
CA ALA A 82 -11.19 15.56 -25.33
C ALA A 82 -9.88 15.79 -24.55
N GLN A 83 -9.94 15.99 -23.22
CA GLN A 83 -8.77 16.22 -22.36
C GLN A 83 -8.27 14.94 -21.67
N THR A 84 -9.07 13.87 -21.58
CA THR A 84 -8.67 12.57 -20.99
C THR A 84 -8.14 11.56 -22.02
N GLY A 85 -8.31 11.86 -23.32
CA GLY A 85 -8.23 10.86 -24.37
C GLY A 85 -9.55 10.11 -24.53
N GLN A 86 -9.90 9.78 -25.77
CA GLN A 86 -11.13 9.04 -26.12
C GLN A 86 -10.85 7.59 -26.52
N THR A 87 -9.57 7.26 -26.71
CA THR A 87 -9.09 5.98 -27.19
C THR A 87 -8.01 5.44 -26.24
N THR A 88 -7.85 4.13 -26.21
CA THR A 88 -6.83 3.43 -25.42
C THR A 88 -6.09 2.43 -26.28
N ASP A 89 -4.85 2.14 -25.90
CA ASP A 89 -4.11 1.00 -26.43
C ASP A 89 -4.71 -0.31 -25.90
N VAL A 90 -4.55 -1.37 -26.67
CA VAL A 90 -4.90 -2.76 -26.32
C VAL A 90 -3.78 -3.68 -26.82
N LEU A 91 -3.65 -4.88 -26.26
CA LEU A 91 -2.78 -5.92 -26.79
C LEU A 91 -3.55 -6.72 -27.85
N GLY A 92 -3.12 -6.65 -29.10
CA GLY A 92 -3.63 -7.48 -30.19
C GLY A 92 -2.76 -8.71 -30.39
N ILE A 93 -3.41 -9.84 -30.68
CA ILE A 93 -2.79 -11.13 -30.93
C ILE A 93 -3.44 -11.71 -32.19
N ASP A 94 -2.64 -11.93 -33.23
CA ASP A 94 -3.04 -12.67 -34.42
C ASP A 94 -2.41 -14.07 -34.37
N ILE A 95 -3.24 -15.10 -34.49
CA ILE A 95 -2.83 -16.51 -34.45
C ILE A 95 -3.35 -17.27 -35.67
N TRP A 96 -2.53 -18.16 -36.22
CA TRP A 96 -2.92 -19.05 -37.32
C TRP A 96 -2.03 -20.29 -37.37
N ARG A 97 -2.52 -21.35 -38.00
CA ARG A 97 -1.78 -22.60 -38.21
C ARG A 97 -1.59 -22.90 -39.68
N ASP A 98 -0.54 -23.65 -40.01
CA ASP A 98 -0.26 -24.08 -41.37
C ASP A 98 -1.30 -25.09 -41.88
N LYS A 99 -1.52 -25.10 -43.20
CA LYS A 99 -2.48 -25.99 -43.84
C LYS A 99 -2.08 -27.45 -43.64
N GLY A 100 -3.01 -28.27 -43.15
CA GLY A 100 -2.76 -29.68 -42.87
C GLY A 100 -2.05 -29.96 -41.55
N SER A 101 -1.76 -28.92 -40.73
CA SER A 101 -1.43 -29.15 -39.32
C SER A 101 -2.62 -29.79 -38.61
N ASP A 102 -2.39 -30.51 -37.53
CA ASP A 102 -3.49 -31.01 -36.71
C ASP A 102 -3.98 -29.87 -35.79
N PRO A 103 -5.24 -29.40 -35.93
CA PRO A 103 -5.79 -28.33 -35.08
C PRO A 103 -5.71 -28.67 -33.60
N ASP A 104 -5.75 -29.96 -33.27
CA ASP A 104 -5.83 -30.44 -31.90
C ASP A 104 -4.46 -30.40 -31.21
N SER A 105 -3.38 -30.54 -31.97
CA SER A 105 -2.01 -30.45 -31.46
C SER A 105 -1.42 -29.04 -31.55
N SER A 106 -2.02 -28.15 -32.34
CA SER A 106 -1.50 -26.81 -32.61
C SER A 106 -1.67 -25.88 -31.40
N TRP A 107 -0.61 -25.17 -31.02
CA TRP A 107 -0.64 -24.19 -29.93
C TRP A 107 0.21 -22.96 -30.24
N ALA A 108 -0.12 -21.80 -29.69
CA ALA A 108 0.74 -20.62 -29.78
C ALA A 108 0.60 -19.76 -28.53
N GLY A 109 1.67 -19.09 -28.09
CA GLY A 109 1.61 -18.33 -26.85
C GLY A 109 2.73 -17.32 -26.66
N ILE A 110 2.49 -16.43 -25.70
CA ILE A 110 3.41 -15.40 -25.22
C ILE A 110 3.58 -15.56 -23.71
N MET A 111 4.70 -15.09 -23.17
CA MET A 111 4.89 -15.05 -21.73
C MET A 111 5.57 -13.76 -21.29
N ARG A 112 5.60 -13.53 -19.98
CA ARG A 112 6.40 -12.46 -19.39
C ARG A 112 6.89 -12.84 -18.01
N SER A 113 8.01 -12.22 -17.61
CA SER A 113 8.45 -12.25 -16.22
C SER A 113 7.60 -11.32 -15.35
N THR A 114 7.34 -11.80 -14.14
CA THR A 114 6.70 -11.12 -13.02
C THR A 114 7.64 -11.01 -11.82
N ALA A 115 8.94 -11.28 -11.98
CA ALA A 115 9.92 -11.23 -10.90
C ALA A 115 9.93 -9.91 -10.11
N SER A 116 9.69 -8.78 -10.80
CA SER A 116 9.54 -7.46 -10.17
C SER A 116 8.33 -7.31 -9.24
N PHE A 117 7.37 -8.23 -9.30
CA PHE A 117 6.15 -8.28 -8.48
C PHE A 117 5.72 -9.73 -8.18
N ALA A 118 6.66 -10.62 -7.83
CA ALA A 118 6.37 -12.05 -7.72
C ALA A 118 5.36 -12.44 -6.62
N ASN A 119 5.25 -11.65 -5.56
CA ASN A 119 4.34 -11.94 -4.45
C ASN A 119 2.89 -11.56 -4.79
N GLN A 120 2.08 -12.60 -4.99
CA GLN A 120 0.65 -12.56 -5.28
C GLN A 120 -0.19 -13.20 -4.15
N GLU A 121 0.34 -13.28 -2.91
CA GLU A 121 -0.36 -13.89 -1.75
C GLU A 121 -1.72 -13.23 -1.47
N LYS A 122 -1.82 -11.92 -1.73
CA LYS A 122 -3.05 -11.13 -1.54
C LYS A 122 -3.94 -11.05 -2.78
N THR A 123 -3.54 -11.69 -3.87
CA THR A 123 -4.31 -11.71 -5.12
C THR A 123 -5.44 -12.72 -4.99
N LYS A 124 -6.62 -12.33 -5.47
CA LYS A 124 -7.83 -13.17 -5.45
C LYS A 124 -8.22 -13.64 -6.82
N TYR A 125 -8.06 -12.77 -7.81
CA TYR A 125 -8.51 -13.03 -9.17
C TYR A 125 -7.45 -12.65 -10.19
N ILE A 126 -7.45 -13.37 -11.29
CA ILE A 126 -6.94 -12.89 -12.57
C ILE A 126 -8.12 -12.24 -13.29
N GLU A 127 -7.97 -11.00 -13.72
CA GLU A 127 -9.03 -10.27 -14.43
C GLU A 127 -8.52 -9.84 -15.80
N LEU A 128 -9.30 -10.12 -16.85
CA LEU A 128 -9.00 -9.67 -18.20
C LEU A 128 -10.24 -9.23 -18.97
N TRP A 129 -10.08 -8.18 -19.76
CA TRP A 129 -11.05 -7.75 -20.76
C TRP A 129 -10.58 -8.22 -22.14
N ILE A 130 -11.33 -9.12 -22.76
CA ILE A 130 -10.95 -9.78 -24.01
C ILE A 130 -12.04 -9.63 -25.08
N LEU A 131 -11.61 -9.45 -26.32
CA LEU A 131 -12.44 -9.48 -27.52
C LEU A 131 -11.89 -10.57 -28.45
N GLY A 132 -12.74 -11.54 -28.79
CA GLY A 132 -12.41 -12.70 -29.61
C GLY A 132 -13.47 -13.78 -29.43
N ASN A 133 -13.66 -14.65 -30.42
CA ASN A 133 -14.75 -15.63 -30.44
C ASN A 133 -14.31 -17.05 -30.86
N GLN A 134 -13.01 -17.29 -30.99
CA GLN A 134 -12.44 -18.55 -31.46
C GLN A 134 -11.21 -18.91 -30.63
N GLY A 135 -10.98 -20.21 -30.46
CA GLY A 135 -9.86 -20.77 -29.69
C GLY A 135 -10.16 -20.94 -28.20
N THR A 136 -9.29 -21.71 -27.56
CA THR A 136 -9.29 -21.95 -26.11
C THR A 136 -8.12 -21.21 -25.50
N VAL A 137 -8.39 -20.37 -24.48
CA VAL A 137 -7.35 -19.62 -23.76
C VAL A 137 -6.84 -20.45 -22.60
N HIS A 138 -5.52 -20.42 -22.43
CA HIS A 138 -4.82 -20.98 -21.29
C HIS A 138 -3.94 -19.90 -20.67
N ILE A 139 -4.04 -19.74 -19.36
CA ILE A 139 -3.22 -18.83 -18.58
C ILE A 139 -2.45 -19.68 -17.57
N ASP A 140 -1.13 -19.64 -17.64
CA ASP A 140 -0.26 -20.31 -16.68
C ASP A 140 0.38 -19.26 -15.79
N ILE A 141 0.40 -19.50 -14.47
CA ILE A 141 1.07 -18.64 -13.50
C ILE A 141 1.94 -19.50 -12.57
N GLY A 142 3.18 -19.08 -12.34
CA GLY A 142 4.08 -19.77 -11.43
C GLY A 142 5.52 -19.61 -11.86
N GLN A 143 6.30 -20.67 -11.78
CA GLN A 143 7.62 -20.75 -12.40
C GLN A 143 7.45 -21.49 -13.72
N ILE A 144 7.79 -20.82 -14.82
CA ILE A 144 7.62 -21.35 -16.17
C ILE A 144 8.99 -21.32 -16.83
N SER A 145 9.32 -22.37 -17.59
CA SER A 145 10.59 -22.44 -18.31
C SER A 145 10.70 -21.25 -19.23
N GLU A 146 11.84 -20.59 -19.25
CA GLU A 146 12.14 -19.49 -20.15
C GLU A 146 12.72 -19.97 -21.48
N ASP A 147 13.19 -21.21 -21.51
CA ASP A 147 13.71 -21.92 -22.70
C ASP A 147 12.61 -22.10 -23.76
N TRP A 148 12.54 -21.17 -24.70
CA TRP A 148 11.55 -21.16 -25.77
C TRP A 148 12.17 -21.43 -27.13
N TYR A 149 13.42 -21.02 -27.32
CA TYR A 149 14.19 -21.21 -28.54
C TYR A 149 15.03 -22.49 -28.45
N VAL A 150 14.41 -23.62 -28.79
CA VAL A 150 14.99 -24.96 -28.59
C VAL A 150 15.66 -25.56 -29.83
N ARG A 151 15.93 -24.76 -30.87
CA ARG A 151 16.37 -25.22 -32.18
C ARG A 151 17.79 -24.76 -32.50
N GLY A 152 18.62 -25.68 -32.99
CA GLY A 152 19.96 -25.33 -33.47
C GLY A 152 20.95 -25.09 -32.33
N LYS A 153 21.80 -24.07 -32.51
CA LYS A 153 22.85 -23.69 -31.58
C LYS A 153 22.73 -22.23 -31.21
N ASN A 154 23.08 -21.88 -29.98
CA ASN A 154 23.12 -20.49 -29.53
C ASN A 154 24.37 -19.75 -30.06
N VAL A 155 24.47 -18.44 -29.79
CA VAL A 155 25.63 -17.60 -30.16
C VAL A 155 26.97 -18.09 -29.58
N ARG A 156 26.95 -18.96 -28.57
CA ARG A 156 28.13 -19.55 -27.91
C ARG A 156 28.54 -20.90 -28.51
N GLY A 157 27.78 -21.42 -29.48
CA GLY A 157 28.01 -22.70 -30.15
C GLY A 157 27.54 -23.92 -29.36
N GLU A 158 26.81 -23.72 -28.28
CA GLU A 158 26.14 -24.75 -27.47
C GLU A 158 24.78 -25.10 -28.10
N ASP A 159 24.24 -26.28 -27.80
CA ASP A 159 22.89 -26.64 -28.26
C ASP A 159 21.88 -25.68 -27.60
N SER A 160 20.97 -25.08 -28.38
CA SER A 160 20.04 -24.07 -27.88
C SER A 160 19.10 -24.61 -26.81
N TYR A 161 18.64 -25.86 -26.96
CA TYR A 161 17.82 -26.51 -25.95
C TYR A 161 18.60 -26.72 -24.65
N GLY A 162 18.10 -26.14 -23.55
CA GLY A 162 18.68 -26.24 -22.22
C GLY A 162 19.88 -25.31 -21.97
N SER A 163 20.20 -24.41 -22.90
CA SER A 163 21.27 -23.43 -22.76
C SER A 163 20.71 -22.02 -22.96
N LEU A 164 21.18 -21.03 -22.20
CA LEU A 164 20.72 -19.65 -22.35
C LEU A 164 20.93 -19.15 -23.79
N ASN A 165 19.84 -18.85 -24.49
CA ASN A 165 19.91 -18.14 -25.76
C ASN A 165 19.83 -16.63 -25.50
N THR A 166 20.85 -15.90 -25.94
CA THR A 166 20.95 -14.44 -25.79
C THR A 166 21.84 -13.86 -26.88
N GLU A 167 21.53 -12.65 -27.31
CA GLU A 167 22.38 -11.85 -28.19
C GLU A 167 23.59 -11.25 -27.46
N ASP A 168 23.53 -11.12 -26.12
CA ASP A 168 24.60 -10.53 -25.31
C ASP A 168 25.80 -11.48 -25.18
N LYS A 169 26.75 -11.37 -26.11
CA LYS A 169 27.91 -12.27 -26.18
C LYS A 169 28.91 -12.00 -25.06
N ASN A 170 28.97 -10.76 -24.57
CA ASN A 170 29.98 -10.32 -23.60
C ASN A 170 29.41 -10.09 -22.17
N ASN A 171 28.10 -10.28 -21.98
CA ASN A 171 27.34 -10.09 -20.73
C ASN A 171 27.45 -8.67 -20.16
N ASN A 172 27.46 -7.65 -21.03
CA ASN A 172 27.53 -6.24 -20.62
C ASN A 172 26.14 -5.58 -20.51
N GLY A 173 25.07 -6.27 -20.92
CA GLY A 173 23.67 -5.81 -20.91
C GLY A 173 23.34 -4.76 -21.98
N LEU A 174 24.19 -4.59 -22.99
CA LEU A 174 24.05 -3.62 -24.07
C LEU A 174 24.12 -4.34 -25.41
N LEU A 175 23.22 -3.98 -26.33
CA LEU A 175 23.21 -4.56 -27.67
C LEU A 175 24.26 -3.87 -28.55
N GLU A 176 25.22 -4.65 -29.06
CA GLU A 176 26.21 -4.19 -30.06
C GLU A 176 25.74 -4.47 -31.49
N GLU A 177 26.26 -3.73 -32.48
CA GLU A 177 25.80 -3.81 -33.89
C GLU A 177 26.00 -5.22 -34.51
N GLU A 178 27.00 -5.96 -34.02
CA GLU A 178 27.29 -7.35 -34.42
C GLU A 178 26.55 -8.43 -33.60
N GLU A 179 25.73 -8.01 -32.63
CA GLU A 179 24.97 -8.89 -31.74
C GLU A 179 23.51 -9.03 -32.14
N ASP A 180 22.95 -8.06 -32.88
CA ASP A 180 21.56 -8.02 -33.37
C ASP A 180 21.35 -9.01 -34.54
N VAL A 181 21.55 -10.29 -34.25
CA VAL A 181 21.49 -11.44 -35.17
C VAL A 181 20.47 -12.48 -34.72
N GLY A 182 19.59 -12.13 -33.78
CA GLY A 182 18.58 -13.02 -33.24
C GLY A 182 19.10 -14.05 -32.25
N LEU A 183 18.17 -14.82 -31.66
CA LEU A 183 18.51 -15.89 -30.71
C LEU A 183 19.13 -17.12 -31.38
N ASP A 184 19.00 -17.26 -32.70
CA ASP A 184 19.64 -18.31 -33.47
C ASP A 184 21.15 -18.07 -33.65
N GLY A 185 21.60 -16.83 -33.45
CA GLY A 185 22.99 -16.40 -33.60
C GLY A 185 23.52 -16.42 -35.03
N ILE A 186 22.66 -16.52 -36.05
CA ILE A 186 23.02 -16.68 -37.46
C ILE A 186 22.42 -15.52 -38.26
N PRO A 187 23.24 -14.60 -38.80
CA PRO A 187 22.71 -13.46 -39.52
C PRO A 187 21.89 -13.86 -40.75
N ASN A 188 20.79 -13.16 -41.00
CA ASN A 188 19.86 -13.34 -42.12
C ASN A 188 20.58 -13.55 -43.46
N GLY A 189 20.12 -14.57 -44.19
CA GLY A 189 20.61 -14.94 -45.50
C GLY A 189 21.84 -15.85 -45.47
N ASN A 190 22.36 -16.18 -44.28
CA ASN A 190 23.37 -17.23 -44.11
C ASN A 190 22.72 -18.62 -44.02
N PRO A 191 23.40 -19.69 -44.48
CA PRO A 191 22.85 -21.03 -44.38
C PRO A 191 22.54 -21.45 -42.93
N GLY A 192 21.25 -21.66 -42.65
CA GLY A 192 20.78 -22.14 -41.36
C GLY A 192 20.16 -21.07 -40.45
N ASP A 193 20.00 -19.85 -40.95
CA ASP A 193 19.24 -18.77 -40.30
C ASP A 193 17.78 -19.17 -40.04
N ASP A 194 17.18 -18.62 -38.98
CA ASP A 194 15.74 -18.71 -38.72
C ASP A 194 14.99 -17.57 -39.45
N PRO A 195 14.30 -17.84 -40.57
CA PRO A 195 13.62 -16.77 -41.31
C PRO A 195 12.45 -16.12 -40.54
N TYR A 196 12.03 -16.68 -39.41
CA TYR A 196 10.91 -16.19 -38.59
C TYR A 196 11.33 -15.22 -37.48
N ASP A 197 12.63 -15.09 -37.20
CA ASP A 197 13.15 -14.19 -36.18
C ASP A 197 13.42 -12.76 -36.71
N ASN A 198 13.25 -12.55 -38.01
CA ASN A 198 13.60 -11.31 -38.68
C ASN A 198 12.60 -10.19 -38.38
N TRP A 199 13.09 -9.09 -37.82
CA TRP A 199 12.28 -7.93 -37.50
C TRP A 199 11.79 -7.18 -38.75
N ARG A 200 10.52 -6.77 -38.74
CA ARG A 200 9.89 -5.98 -39.81
C ARG A 200 8.96 -4.91 -39.25
N GLU A 201 9.07 -3.70 -39.79
CA GLU A 201 8.13 -2.61 -39.48
C GLU A 201 6.70 -2.97 -39.97
N PRO A 202 5.64 -2.65 -39.19
CA PRO A 202 4.27 -2.90 -39.60
C PRO A 202 3.91 -2.30 -40.97
N GLN A 203 3.32 -3.11 -41.84
CA GLN A 203 2.96 -2.69 -43.20
C GLN A 203 1.56 -2.08 -43.22
N LEU A 204 1.49 -0.80 -43.58
CA LEU A 204 0.23 -0.07 -43.75
C LEU A 204 -0.46 -0.44 -45.08
N ASN A 205 -1.79 -0.35 -45.11
CA ASN A 205 -2.66 -0.67 -46.26
C ASN A 205 -2.70 -2.16 -46.62
N ALA A 206 -2.66 -3.03 -45.63
CA ALA A 206 -2.94 -4.45 -45.80
C ALA A 206 -4.45 -4.68 -45.93
N TRP A 207 -4.97 -4.64 -47.16
CA TRP A 207 -6.41 -4.71 -47.49
C TRP A 207 -7.14 -5.94 -46.92
N ASN A 208 -6.40 -7.03 -46.64
CA ASN A 208 -6.92 -8.28 -46.08
C ASN A 208 -6.75 -8.37 -44.55
N ARG A 209 -6.62 -7.24 -43.85
CA ARG A 209 -6.46 -7.18 -42.38
C ARG A 209 -7.51 -6.29 -41.74
N TYR A 210 -7.96 -6.69 -40.56
CA TYR A 210 -9.09 -6.06 -39.84
C TYR A 210 -8.91 -4.55 -39.63
N ASP A 211 -7.70 -4.10 -39.30
CA ASP A 211 -7.34 -2.69 -39.12
C ASP A 211 -6.55 -2.08 -40.30
N GLY A 212 -6.39 -2.85 -41.39
CA GLY A 212 -5.63 -2.44 -42.56
C GLY A 212 -4.11 -2.43 -42.35
N VAL A 213 -3.61 -3.08 -41.30
CA VAL A 213 -2.18 -3.15 -40.97
C VAL A 213 -1.74 -4.62 -40.81
N LEU A 214 -0.58 -4.95 -41.36
CA LEU A 214 0.07 -6.25 -41.17
C LEU A 214 1.22 -6.08 -40.18
N TYR A 215 1.21 -6.86 -39.11
CA TYR A 215 2.22 -6.79 -38.03
C TYR A 215 3.26 -7.92 -38.10
N ASP A 216 3.24 -8.75 -39.15
CA ASP A 216 4.16 -9.87 -39.29
C ASP A 216 5.62 -9.41 -39.22
N GLY A 217 6.40 -10.05 -38.35
CA GLY A 217 7.79 -9.70 -38.08
C GLY A 217 7.99 -8.59 -37.04
N ILE A 218 6.92 -7.98 -36.48
CA ILE A 218 7.11 -6.96 -35.42
C ILE A 218 7.77 -7.53 -34.15
N ASN A 219 7.62 -8.83 -33.93
CA ASN A 219 8.17 -9.59 -32.80
C ASN A 219 9.51 -10.27 -33.11
N GLY A 220 10.09 -10.01 -34.28
CA GLY A 220 11.41 -10.56 -34.63
C GLY A 220 12.50 -10.04 -33.69
N THR A 221 13.47 -10.90 -33.42
CA THR A 221 14.68 -10.60 -32.64
C THR A 221 15.79 -10.01 -33.52
N GLU A 222 16.04 -10.57 -34.70
CA GLU A 222 17.10 -10.06 -35.59
C GLU A 222 16.72 -8.73 -36.25
N GLY A 223 17.61 -7.74 -36.16
CA GLY A 223 17.46 -6.42 -36.77
C GLY A 223 16.48 -5.51 -36.02
N ASN A 224 16.04 -5.90 -34.82
CA ASN A 224 15.01 -5.20 -34.09
C ASN A 224 15.52 -3.89 -33.46
N SER A 225 16.84 -3.72 -33.37
CA SER A 225 17.51 -2.50 -32.91
C SER A 225 17.17 -1.26 -33.73
N GLN A 226 16.71 -1.48 -34.97
CA GLN A 226 16.21 -0.43 -35.86
C GLN A 226 14.90 0.18 -35.38
N SER A 227 14.16 -0.53 -34.52
CA SER A 227 13.00 0.02 -33.85
C SER A 227 13.43 1.04 -32.79
N ARG A 228 12.73 2.18 -32.71
CA ARG A 228 13.03 3.28 -31.75
C ARG A 228 12.99 2.88 -30.26
N GLU A 229 12.63 1.65 -29.96
CA GLU A 229 12.28 1.15 -28.64
C GLU A 229 13.08 -0.10 -28.22
N ALA A 230 13.94 -0.66 -29.08
CA ALA A 230 14.76 -1.84 -28.78
C ALA A 230 16.24 -1.47 -28.86
N HIS A 231 16.90 -1.34 -27.72
CA HIS A 231 18.35 -1.08 -27.63
C HIS A 231 19.01 -2.03 -26.61
N TYR A 232 18.34 -3.12 -26.30
CA TYR A 232 18.78 -4.15 -25.36
C TYR A 232 18.85 -5.47 -26.11
N PRO A 233 19.81 -6.34 -25.77
CA PRO A 233 19.95 -7.62 -26.43
C PRO A 233 18.76 -8.52 -26.11
N ASP A 234 18.27 -9.24 -27.12
CA ASP A 234 17.26 -10.25 -26.89
C ASP A 234 17.84 -11.43 -26.10
N THR A 235 17.06 -11.96 -25.18
CA THR A 235 17.50 -13.01 -24.26
C THR A 235 16.32 -13.83 -23.75
N GLU A 236 16.56 -15.09 -23.45
CA GLU A 236 15.66 -15.93 -22.68
C GLU A 236 15.73 -15.68 -21.17
N ASP A 237 16.72 -14.94 -20.67
CA ASP A 237 16.77 -14.50 -19.27
C ASP A 237 15.72 -13.39 -19.03
N LEU A 238 14.47 -13.79 -18.75
CA LEU A 238 13.35 -12.86 -18.66
C LEU A 238 13.29 -12.13 -17.32
N ASP A 239 13.89 -12.67 -16.26
CA ASP A 239 13.94 -12.04 -14.94
C ASP A 239 15.23 -11.25 -14.66
N GLY A 240 16.25 -11.40 -15.51
CA GLY A 240 17.50 -10.66 -15.49
C GLY A 240 18.49 -11.15 -14.43
N ASP A 241 18.42 -12.44 -14.05
CA ASP A 241 19.32 -13.04 -13.05
C ASP A 241 20.63 -13.60 -13.66
N GLY A 242 20.75 -13.58 -14.98
CA GLY A 242 21.88 -14.05 -15.76
C GLY A 242 21.89 -15.55 -16.05
N GLN A 243 20.81 -16.27 -15.74
CA GLN A 243 20.68 -17.71 -15.93
C GLN A 243 19.40 -18.06 -16.68
N LEU A 244 19.41 -19.22 -17.35
CA LEU A 244 18.21 -19.77 -17.96
C LEU A 244 17.42 -20.57 -16.92
N SER A 245 16.17 -20.20 -16.67
CA SER A 245 15.25 -21.05 -15.90
C SER A 245 14.60 -22.10 -16.80
N THR A 246 14.79 -23.39 -16.50
CA THR A 246 14.09 -24.51 -17.18
C THR A 246 12.98 -25.13 -16.32
N ILE A 247 12.60 -24.46 -15.23
CA ILE A 247 11.65 -24.99 -14.25
C ILE A 247 10.23 -24.82 -14.77
N ASN A 248 9.43 -25.89 -14.71
CA ASN A 248 7.99 -25.82 -14.91
C ASN A 248 7.28 -26.21 -13.62
N SER A 249 6.72 -25.24 -12.91
CA SER A 249 5.91 -25.45 -11.71
C SER A 249 4.87 -24.34 -11.62
N TYR A 250 3.69 -24.59 -12.16
CA TYR A 250 2.68 -23.55 -12.37
C TYR A 250 1.25 -24.07 -12.23
N PHE A 251 0.32 -23.14 -12.02
CA PHE A 251 -1.13 -23.37 -12.13
C PHE A 251 -1.61 -22.94 -13.50
N GLU A 252 -2.48 -23.73 -14.12
CA GLU A 252 -3.07 -23.45 -15.44
C GLU A 252 -4.58 -23.20 -15.28
N TYR A 253 -5.07 -22.17 -15.96
CA TYR A 253 -6.48 -21.80 -16.05
C TYR A 253 -6.92 -21.84 -17.51
N THR A 254 -7.93 -22.65 -17.82
CA THR A 254 -8.41 -22.87 -19.19
C THR A 254 -9.87 -22.46 -19.35
N PHE A 255 -10.18 -21.71 -20.41
CA PHE A 255 -11.56 -21.41 -20.80
C PHE A 255 -11.69 -21.15 -22.32
N SER A 256 -12.83 -21.54 -22.89
CA SER A 256 -13.16 -21.33 -24.30
C SER A 256 -13.61 -19.90 -24.60
N LEU A 257 -13.18 -19.35 -25.75
CA LEU A 257 -13.70 -18.09 -26.29
C LEU A 257 -14.96 -18.27 -27.15
N ASP A 258 -15.39 -19.49 -27.46
CA ASP A 258 -16.59 -19.71 -28.27
C ASP A 258 -17.83 -19.22 -27.52
N GLU A 259 -18.47 -18.18 -28.04
CA GLU A 259 -19.67 -17.58 -27.48
C GLU A 259 -20.93 -18.44 -27.68
N ASN A 260 -20.96 -19.27 -28.73
CA ASN A 260 -22.10 -20.11 -29.05
C ASN A 260 -22.11 -21.39 -28.22
N ASN A 261 -20.92 -21.88 -27.87
CA ASN A 261 -20.75 -23.06 -27.04
C ASN A 261 -19.66 -22.85 -25.96
N PRO A 262 -19.90 -21.96 -24.99
CA PRO A 262 -18.94 -21.70 -23.93
C PRO A 262 -18.86 -22.91 -23.01
N ASP A 263 -17.66 -23.24 -22.56
CA ASP A 263 -17.44 -24.28 -21.55
C ASP A 263 -17.90 -23.82 -20.14
N GLU A 264 -17.77 -24.70 -19.16
CA GLU A 264 -18.20 -24.42 -17.78
C GLU A 264 -17.43 -23.26 -17.15
N ASN A 265 -16.11 -23.21 -17.36
CA ASN A 265 -15.24 -22.17 -16.81
C ASN A 265 -15.55 -20.80 -17.42
N ALA A 266 -15.72 -20.71 -18.74
CA ALA A 266 -16.09 -19.49 -19.44
C ALA A 266 -17.43 -18.94 -18.92
N ARG A 267 -18.43 -19.80 -18.69
CA ARG A 267 -19.71 -19.38 -18.09
C ARG A 267 -19.55 -18.87 -16.66
N ARG A 268 -18.71 -19.54 -15.87
CA ARG A 268 -18.51 -19.25 -14.45
C ARG A 268 -17.71 -17.98 -14.20
N TRP A 269 -16.69 -17.74 -15.02
CA TRP A 269 -15.75 -16.62 -14.83
C TRP A 269 -16.16 -15.35 -15.58
N LEU A 270 -17.15 -15.41 -16.48
CA LEU A 270 -17.68 -14.23 -17.16
C LEU A 270 -18.48 -13.35 -16.17
N VAL A 271 -18.03 -12.10 -15.98
CA VAL A 271 -18.67 -11.14 -15.05
C VAL A 271 -19.25 -9.91 -15.73
N GLY A 272 -18.93 -9.67 -17.00
CA GLY A 272 -19.44 -8.52 -17.75
C GLY A 272 -19.21 -8.67 -19.25
N SER A 273 -20.01 -7.95 -20.04
CA SER A 273 -19.87 -7.88 -21.50
C SER A 273 -20.40 -6.55 -22.04
N THR A 274 -19.88 -6.09 -23.19
CA THR A 274 -20.38 -4.88 -23.87
C THR A 274 -21.08 -5.20 -25.19
N GLU A 275 -21.87 -4.25 -25.70
CA GLU A 275 -22.50 -4.35 -27.04
C GLU A 275 -21.48 -4.57 -28.18
N LYS A 276 -20.21 -4.21 -27.96
CA LYS A 276 -19.12 -4.37 -28.95
C LYS A 276 -18.44 -5.74 -28.88
N GLY A 277 -18.91 -6.64 -28.01
CA GLY A 277 -18.39 -8.01 -27.87
C GLY A 277 -17.22 -8.14 -26.89
N TRP A 278 -16.82 -7.06 -26.22
CA TRP A 278 -15.81 -7.16 -25.16
C TRP A 278 -16.38 -7.92 -23.97
N ARG A 279 -15.63 -8.88 -23.44
CA ARG A 279 -16.01 -9.72 -22.30
C ARG A 279 -15.00 -9.59 -21.18
N GLN A 280 -15.50 -9.42 -19.95
CA GLN A 280 -14.67 -9.38 -18.74
C GLN A 280 -14.71 -10.75 -18.06
N PHE A 281 -13.56 -11.41 -18.01
CA PHE A 281 -13.37 -12.63 -17.24
C PHE A 281 -12.68 -12.32 -15.93
N ARG A 282 -13.21 -12.86 -14.83
CA ARG A 282 -12.65 -12.80 -13.48
C ARG A 282 -12.46 -14.23 -12.97
N ILE A 283 -11.22 -14.70 -13.01
CA ILE A 283 -10.83 -16.08 -12.74
C ILE A 283 -10.30 -16.16 -11.30
N PRO A 284 -10.91 -16.92 -10.38
CA PRO A 284 -10.41 -17.08 -9.02
C PRO A 284 -9.05 -17.79 -8.99
N LEU A 285 -8.06 -17.17 -8.36
CA LEU A 285 -6.67 -17.65 -8.34
C LEU A 285 -6.54 -19.07 -7.75
N LYS A 286 -7.39 -19.42 -6.78
CA LYS A 286 -7.35 -20.74 -6.12
C LYS A 286 -8.11 -21.84 -6.87
N GLU A 287 -8.83 -21.49 -7.93
CA GLU A 287 -9.66 -22.43 -8.69
C GLU A 287 -9.04 -22.68 -10.07
N PHE A 288 -7.85 -23.27 -10.06
CA PHE A 288 -7.13 -23.63 -11.27
C PHE A 288 -7.73 -24.86 -11.95
N THR A 289 -7.53 -24.97 -13.27
CA THR A 289 -7.93 -26.13 -14.06
C THR A 289 -6.99 -27.31 -13.81
N ARG A 290 -5.68 -27.05 -13.77
CA ARG A 290 -4.66 -28.04 -13.40
C ARG A 290 -3.46 -27.40 -12.70
N ALA A 291 -2.71 -28.22 -11.97
CA ALA A 291 -1.42 -27.87 -11.38
C ALA A 291 -0.35 -28.75 -12.01
N ILE A 292 0.73 -28.14 -12.51
CA ILE A 292 1.86 -28.83 -13.13
C ILE A 292 3.00 -28.91 -12.12
N ASN A 293 3.50 -30.13 -11.88
CA ASN A 293 4.52 -30.43 -10.87
C ASN A 293 4.10 -30.00 -9.45
N ASP A 294 4.88 -29.16 -8.76
CA ASP A 294 4.66 -28.76 -7.36
C ASP A 294 4.69 -27.22 -7.22
N PRO A 295 3.64 -26.51 -7.69
CA PRO A 295 3.62 -25.06 -7.71
C PRO A 295 3.44 -24.45 -6.31
N ASP A 296 3.93 -23.23 -6.11
CA ASP A 296 3.81 -22.51 -4.84
C ASP A 296 2.35 -22.16 -4.51
N THR A 297 1.74 -22.98 -3.65
CA THR A 297 0.36 -22.79 -3.16
C THR A 297 0.15 -21.53 -2.29
N THR A 298 1.23 -20.87 -1.85
CA THR A 298 1.16 -19.59 -1.14
C THR A 298 1.14 -18.38 -2.07
N PHE A 299 1.40 -18.60 -3.38
CA PHE A 299 1.47 -17.57 -4.41
C PHE A 299 2.48 -16.45 -4.09
N GLN A 300 3.53 -16.74 -3.32
CA GLN A 300 4.58 -15.79 -2.99
C GLN A 300 5.66 -15.71 -4.09
N GLN A 301 5.81 -16.77 -4.88
CA GLN A 301 6.81 -16.92 -5.93
C GLN A 301 6.19 -17.17 -7.31
N ILE A 302 5.37 -16.24 -7.78
CA ILE A 302 4.87 -16.24 -9.16
C ILE A 302 5.89 -15.48 -10.02
N MET A 303 6.75 -16.19 -10.74
CA MET A 303 7.87 -15.60 -11.49
C MET A 303 7.54 -15.32 -12.96
N ASN A 304 6.61 -16.07 -13.54
CA ASN A 304 6.23 -15.93 -14.95
C ASN A 304 4.71 -16.08 -15.09
N VAL A 305 4.18 -15.42 -16.11
CA VAL A 305 2.83 -15.65 -16.62
C VAL A 305 2.92 -15.98 -18.11
N ARG A 306 2.34 -17.10 -18.52
CA ARG A 306 2.23 -17.52 -19.92
C ARG A 306 0.76 -17.48 -20.35
N LEU A 307 0.49 -16.80 -21.45
CA LEU A 307 -0.80 -16.78 -22.12
C LEU A 307 -0.67 -17.53 -23.44
N TRP A 308 -1.41 -18.63 -23.59
CA TRP A 308 -1.34 -19.44 -24.80
C TRP A 308 -2.71 -19.92 -25.24
N PHE A 309 -2.80 -20.30 -26.52
CA PHE A 309 -4.04 -20.64 -27.19
C PHE A 309 -3.95 -22.00 -27.85
N SER A 310 -5.05 -22.76 -27.79
CA SER A 310 -5.24 -24.02 -28.52
C SER A 310 -6.56 -23.98 -29.30
N ASP A 311 -6.89 -25.08 -30.00
CA ASP A 311 -8.14 -25.23 -30.76
C ASP A 311 -8.29 -24.16 -31.85
N LEU A 312 -7.19 -23.89 -32.56
CA LEU A 312 -7.09 -22.82 -33.54
C LEU A 312 -7.78 -23.22 -34.87
N PRO A 313 -8.55 -22.30 -35.50
CA PRO A 313 -9.22 -22.58 -36.77
C PRO A 313 -8.24 -22.84 -37.92
N GLU A 314 -8.70 -23.57 -38.93
CA GLU A 314 -7.94 -23.79 -40.17
C GLU A 314 -8.03 -22.56 -41.09
N GLU A 315 -6.90 -22.16 -41.68
CA GLU A 315 -6.79 -21.13 -42.73
C GLU A 315 -7.10 -19.66 -42.34
N GLU A 316 -7.97 -19.39 -41.37
CA GLU A 316 -8.30 -18.01 -40.95
C GLU A 316 -7.41 -17.54 -39.80
N ARG A 317 -6.75 -16.38 -39.98
CA ARG A 317 -6.08 -15.67 -38.88
C ARG A 317 -7.13 -15.20 -37.88
N THR A 318 -7.07 -15.73 -36.67
CA THR A 318 -7.92 -15.27 -35.57
C THR A 318 -7.25 -14.08 -34.90
N ARG A 319 -8.00 -12.99 -34.72
CA ARG A 319 -7.57 -11.83 -33.95
C ARG A 319 -8.23 -11.83 -32.58
N ILE A 320 -7.41 -11.71 -31.55
CA ILE A 320 -7.81 -11.54 -30.16
C ILE A 320 -7.27 -10.21 -29.67
N LEU A 321 -8.11 -9.39 -29.03
CA LEU A 321 -7.68 -8.14 -28.40
C LEU A 321 -7.88 -8.23 -26.89
N ILE A 322 -6.91 -7.75 -26.12
CA ILE A 322 -6.94 -7.71 -24.66
C ILE A 322 -6.76 -6.26 -24.21
N ALA A 323 -7.78 -5.73 -23.53
CA ALA A 323 -7.79 -4.35 -23.08
C ALA A 323 -7.11 -4.16 -21.71
N THR A 324 -7.28 -5.14 -20.83
CA THR A 324 -6.58 -5.23 -19.54
C THR A 324 -6.31 -6.68 -19.21
N PHE A 325 -5.24 -6.91 -18.46
CA PHE A 325 -4.87 -8.22 -17.94
C PHE A 325 -4.14 -7.99 -16.63
N ASP A 326 -4.80 -8.28 -15.51
CA ASP A 326 -4.37 -7.84 -14.19
C ASP A 326 -4.56 -8.94 -13.13
N PHE A 327 -3.65 -9.00 -12.17
CA PHE A 327 -3.91 -9.62 -10.88
C PHE A 327 -4.70 -8.65 -10.01
N VAL A 328 -5.83 -9.11 -9.47
CA VAL A 328 -6.77 -8.30 -8.68
C VAL A 328 -6.92 -8.89 -7.28
N GLY A 329 -6.75 -8.04 -6.27
CA GLY A 329 -6.97 -8.34 -4.86
C GLY A 329 -7.76 -7.23 -4.16
N ASN A 330 -7.80 -7.28 -2.84
CA ASN A 330 -8.47 -6.29 -2.01
C ASN A 330 -7.52 -5.80 -0.91
N GLU A 331 -7.55 -4.50 -0.60
CA GLU A 331 -6.86 -3.91 0.56
C GLU A 331 -7.45 -4.39 1.89
N TRP A 332 -8.73 -4.75 1.89
CA TRP A 332 -9.40 -5.42 2.99
C TRP A 332 -9.25 -6.93 2.86
N GLU A 333 -8.86 -7.58 3.95
CA GLU A 333 -8.62 -9.02 3.99
C GLU A 333 -9.73 -9.73 4.75
N GLU A 334 -10.32 -10.78 4.19
CA GLU A 334 -11.28 -11.60 4.94
C GLU A 334 -10.58 -12.31 6.09
N SER A 335 -11.05 -12.04 7.31
CA SER A 335 -10.70 -12.84 8.48
C SER A 335 -11.46 -14.18 8.45
N GLY A 336 -12.66 -14.19 7.87
CA GLY A 336 -13.47 -15.38 7.65
C GLY A 336 -14.76 -15.36 8.45
N ILE A 337 -15.24 -16.55 8.82
CA ILE A 337 -16.50 -16.76 9.55
C ILE A 337 -16.21 -17.38 10.92
N ALA A 338 -16.97 -16.95 11.93
CA ALA A 338 -16.97 -17.51 13.27
C ALA A 338 -18.40 -17.91 13.68
N ASN A 339 -18.53 -18.98 14.46
CA ASN A 339 -19.84 -19.44 14.93
C ASN A 339 -20.45 -18.54 16.00
N ASP A 340 -19.62 -17.86 16.78
CA ASP A 340 -19.99 -16.88 17.79
C ASP A 340 -18.83 -15.89 18.05
N GLU A 341 -19.04 -14.91 18.92
CA GLU A 341 -18.02 -13.88 19.26
C GLU A 341 -16.77 -14.43 19.97
N LYS A 342 -16.80 -15.68 20.44
CA LYS A 342 -15.67 -16.32 21.15
C LYS A 342 -14.91 -17.29 20.25
N SER A 343 -15.51 -17.68 19.14
CA SER A 343 -14.96 -18.61 18.16
C SER A 343 -13.89 -17.94 17.32
N ARG A 344 -12.92 -18.73 16.87
CA ARG A 344 -11.90 -18.27 15.93
C ARG A 344 -12.51 -18.14 14.53
N PHE A 345 -12.15 -17.08 13.82
CA PHE A 345 -12.50 -16.90 12.42
C PHE A 345 -11.74 -17.88 11.52
N VAL A 346 -12.47 -18.51 10.59
CA VAL A 346 -11.93 -19.42 9.59
C VAL A 346 -12.36 -18.93 8.21
N LYS A 347 -11.40 -18.78 7.28
CA LYS A 347 -11.71 -18.36 5.91
C LYS A 347 -12.54 -19.43 5.21
N ASN A 348 -13.66 -19.01 4.62
CA ASN A 348 -14.53 -19.86 3.83
C ASN A 348 -15.13 -19.02 2.69
N ASP A 349 -14.41 -19.02 1.55
CA ASP A 349 -14.74 -18.23 0.37
C ASP A 349 -16.07 -18.67 -0.29
N SER A 350 -16.59 -19.87 0.04
CA SER A 350 -17.91 -20.32 -0.42
C SER A 350 -19.08 -19.64 0.30
N VAL A 351 -18.85 -19.04 1.47
CA VAL A 351 -19.92 -18.44 2.29
C VAL A 351 -19.74 -16.92 2.43
N PHE A 352 -18.51 -16.41 2.51
CA PHE A 352 -18.23 -14.99 2.65
C PHE A 352 -17.06 -14.56 1.75
N THR A 353 -17.27 -13.51 0.96
CA THR A 353 -16.23 -12.90 0.10
C THR A 353 -16.37 -11.38 0.05
N LEU A 354 -15.25 -10.71 -0.24
CA LEU A 354 -15.24 -9.28 -0.55
C LEU A 354 -15.23 -9.04 -2.06
N ALA A 355 -16.02 -8.06 -2.49
CA ALA A 355 -16.02 -7.51 -3.83
C ALA A 355 -15.93 -5.98 -3.77
N VAL A 356 -15.78 -5.34 -4.94
CA VAL A 356 -15.82 -3.89 -5.08
C VAL A 356 -16.80 -3.59 -6.19
N TYR A 357 -17.81 -2.78 -5.90
CA TYR A 357 -18.74 -2.27 -6.91
C TYR A 357 -18.47 -0.81 -7.20
N ASN A 358 -18.73 -0.40 -8.44
CA ASN A 358 -18.44 0.96 -8.88
C ASN A 358 -19.39 1.48 -9.95
N THR A 359 -19.38 2.79 -10.10
CA THR A 359 -20.23 3.54 -11.03
C THR A 359 -19.91 3.34 -12.53
N GLU A 360 -18.89 2.55 -12.87
CA GLU A 360 -18.53 2.26 -14.27
C GLU A 360 -18.87 0.83 -14.68
N GLU A 361 -18.59 -0.16 -13.82
CA GLU A 361 -18.71 -1.59 -14.13
C GLU A 361 -20.01 -2.22 -13.61
N ASN A 362 -20.62 -1.69 -12.54
CA ASN A 362 -21.74 -2.33 -11.84
C ASN A 362 -23.05 -1.53 -11.94
N VAL A 363 -23.32 -0.92 -13.09
CA VAL A 363 -24.43 0.04 -13.26
C VAL A 363 -25.73 -0.62 -13.75
N GLU A 364 -25.64 -1.80 -14.36
CA GLU A 364 -26.79 -2.48 -14.97
C GLU A 364 -27.26 -3.67 -14.14
N GLU A 365 -28.57 -3.91 -14.15
CA GLU A 365 -29.16 -5.07 -13.46
C GLU A 365 -28.91 -6.34 -14.27
N ILE A 366 -28.28 -7.32 -13.63
CA ILE A 366 -28.12 -8.66 -14.19
C ILE A 366 -29.26 -9.53 -13.65
N PRO A 367 -30.08 -10.17 -14.51
CA PRO A 367 -31.17 -11.05 -14.05
C PRO A 367 -30.65 -12.17 -13.14
N GLY A 368 -31.14 -12.21 -11.89
CA GLY A 368 -30.67 -13.16 -10.87
C GLY A 368 -29.33 -12.81 -10.22
N GLY A 369 -28.73 -11.69 -10.61
CA GLY A 369 -27.49 -11.14 -10.07
C GLY A 369 -27.69 -10.09 -8.96
N PRO A 370 -26.61 -9.40 -8.57
CA PRO A 370 -26.63 -8.32 -7.58
C PRO A 370 -27.41 -7.10 -8.10
N GLU A 371 -27.87 -6.26 -7.16
CA GLU A 371 -28.55 -5.02 -7.51
C GLU A 371 -27.58 -3.98 -8.12
N PRO A 372 -28.07 -3.10 -9.03
CA PRO A 372 -27.24 -2.05 -9.61
C PRO A 372 -26.62 -1.13 -8.55
N TYR A 373 -25.36 -0.80 -8.74
CA TYR A 373 -24.64 0.08 -7.85
C TYR A 373 -25.00 1.55 -8.10
N HIS A 374 -25.34 2.23 -7.02
CA HIS A 374 -25.54 3.67 -6.97
C HIS A 374 -24.76 4.24 -5.78
N SER A 375 -24.03 5.33 -6.00
CA SER A 375 -23.30 6.05 -4.96
C SER A 375 -24.21 6.45 -3.79
N PRO A 376 -23.71 6.49 -2.54
CA PRO A 376 -24.50 6.94 -1.42
C PRO A 376 -25.04 8.36 -1.59
N PRO A 377 -26.13 8.71 -0.90
CA PRO A 377 -26.73 10.05 -1.00
C PRO A 377 -25.73 11.18 -0.73
N GLY A 378 -25.44 11.96 -1.78
CA GLY A 378 -24.57 13.14 -1.73
C GLY A 378 -23.08 12.85 -1.92
N VAL A 379 -22.70 11.59 -2.20
CA VAL A 379 -21.35 11.16 -2.60
C VAL A 379 -21.30 11.09 -4.13
N THR A 380 -20.18 11.50 -4.70
CA THR A 380 -19.93 11.48 -6.15
C THR A 380 -18.44 11.36 -6.39
N GLY A 381 -18.04 10.77 -7.52
CA GLY A 381 -16.66 10.71 -7.94
C GLY A 381 -15.95 12.07 -7.98
N VAL A 382 -14.63 12.04 -7.78
CA VAL A 382 -13.80 13.25 -7.76
C VAL A 382 -13.68 13.78 -9.17
N ARG A 383 -14.05 15.05 -9.34
CA ARG A 383 -13.86 15.75 -10.61
C ARG A 383 -12.44 16.26 -10.74
N ASP A 384 -11.72 15.78 -11.75
CA ASP A 384 -10.38 16.28 -12.09
C ASP A 384 -10.45 17.77 -12.44
N ARG A 385 -9.53 18.57 -11.90
CA ARG A 385 -9.53 20.03 -12.09
C ARG A 385 -9.12 20.45 -13.51
N ILE A 386 -8.29 19.64 -14.16
CA ILE A 386 -7.73 19.90 -15.49
C ILE A 386 -8.65 19.29 -16.54
N THR A 387 -8.87 17.98 -16.47
CA THR A 387 -9.62 17.26 -17.51
C THR A 387 -11.13 17.39 -17.33
N ARG A 388 -11.61 17.82 -16.16
CA ARG A 388 -13.03 17.92 -15.80
C ARG A 388 -13.80 16.59 -15.87
N ALA A 389 -13.11 15.48 -16.10
CA ALA A 389 -13.70 14.15 -16.04
C ALA A 389 -14.00 13.77 -14.58
N MET A 390 -15.06 13.01 -14.40
CA MET A 390 -15.40 12.41 -13.13
C MET A 390 -14.63 11.10 -12.97
N SER A 391 -13.93 10.93 -11.85
CA SER A 391 -13.44 9.59 -11.49
C SER A 391 -14.63 8.67 -11.24
N LYS A 392 -14.43 7.37 -11.43
CA LYS A 392 -15.33 6.39 -10.82
C LYS A 392 -15.45 6.64 -9.31
N GLU A 393 -16.59 6.23 -8.77
CA GLU A 393 -16.81 6.10 -7.34
C GLU A 393 -17.09 4.63 -7.02
N GLN A 394 -16.56 4.15 -5.90
CA GLN A 394 -16.54 2.73 -5.57
C GLN A 394 -16.89 2.45 -4.10
N SER A 395 -17.51 1.30 -3.85
CA SER A 395 -17.77 0.80 -2.50
C SER A 395 -17.23 -0.60 -2.29
N LEU A 396 -16.89 -0.90 -1.04
CA LEU A 396 -16.54 -2.25 -0.62
C LEU A 396 -17.81 -3.06 -0.35
N VAL A 397 -17.87 -4.27 -0.89
CA VAL A 397 -19.05 -5.14 -0.84
C VAL A 397 -18.72 -6.41 -0.09
N MET A 398 -19.46 -6.69 0.99
CA MET A 398 -19.44 -7.95 1.71
C MET A 398 -20.55 -8.85 1.16
N ARG A 399 -20.19 -9.95 0.50
CA ARG A 399 -21.15 -10.90 -0.10
C ARG A 399 -21.30 -12.15 0.75
N PHE A 400 -22.53 -12.59 0.97
CA PHE A 400 -22.88 -13.75 1.79
C PHE A 400 -23.68 -14.76 0.98
N PHE A 401 -23.33 -16.04 1.10
CA PHE A 401 -23.99 -17.15 0.41
C PHE A 401 -24.64 -18.14 1.40
N GLY A 402 -25.25 -17.65 2.47
CA GLY A 402 -25.91 -18.47 3.49
C GLY A 402 -25.24 -18.43 4.86
N LEU A 403 -24.97 -17.23 5.37
CA LEU A 403 -24.49 -17.02 6.74
C LEU A 403 -25.54 -17.53 7.73
N GLN A 404 -25.18 -18.43 8.64
CA GLN A 404 -26.14 -19.04 9.55
C GLN A 404 -26.49 -18.11 10.73
N PRO A 405 -27.67 -18.25 11.33
CA PRO A 405 -28.04 -17.56 12.57
C PRO A 405 -26.99 -17.75 13.69
N GLY A 406 -26.61 -16.65 14.34
CA GLY A 406 -25.56 -16.59 15.36
C GLY A 406 -24.14 -16.36 14.81
N GLN A 407 -23.89 -16.68 13.53
CA GLN A 407 -22.56 -16.55 12.94
C GLN A 407 -22.16 -15.10 12.67
N LEU A 408 -20.84 -14.89 12.65
CA LEU A 408 -20.19 -13.62 12.32
C LEU A 408 -19.28 -13.79 11.11
N ALA A 409 -19.21 -12.79 10.27
CA ALA A 409 -18.24 -12.68 9.19
C ALA A 409 -17.45 -11.38 9.36
N GLU A 410 -16.12 -11.45 9.27
CA GLU A 410 -15.23 -10.30 9.47
C GLU A 410 -14.25 -10.11 8.30
N ALA A 411 -14.02 -8.85 7.94
CA ALA A 411 -12.90 -8.41 7.13
C ALA A 411 -12.09 -7.34 7.85
N ARG A 412 -10.78 -7.31 7.62
CA ARG A 412 -9.81 -6.51 8.36
C ARG A 412 -8.95 -5.69 7.40
N LYS A 413 -8.75 -4.42 7.74
CA LYS A 413 -7.71 -3.55 7.16
C LYS A 413 -6.63 -3.29 8.18
N GLN A 414 -5.42 -3.75 7.88
CA GLN A 414 -4.24 -3.51 8.72
C GLN A 414 -3.54 -2.24 8.27
N LEU A 415 -3.31 -1.30 9.19
CA LEU A 415 -2.58 -0.06 8.88
C LEU A 415 -1.07 -0.29 9.03
N TYR A 416 -0.30 0.14 8.04
CA TYR A 416 1.17 0.13 8.10
C TYR A 416 1.72 1.06 9.17
N GLN A 417 1.09 2.23 9.36
CA GLN A 417 1.44 3.20 10.37
C GLN A 417 0.28 3.40 11.34
N LYS A 418 0.61 3.67 12.61
CA LYS A 418 -0.42 4.01 13.60
C LYS A 418 -1.11 5.32 13.20
N MET A 419 -2.42 5.35 13.36
CA MET A 419 -3.28 6.52 13.11
C MET A 419 -3.83 7.06 14.43
N SER A 420 -4.02 8.37 14.49
CA SER A 420 -4.67 9.05 15.61
C SER A 420 -5.97 9.67 15.16
N LEU A 421 -7.06 9.40 15.89
CA LEU A 421 -8.40 9.94 15.64
C LEU A 421 -8.75 11.08 16.61
N VAL A 422 -7.85 11.44 17.54
CA VAL A 422 -8.13 12.38 18.65
C VAL A 422 -8.40 13.81 18.19
N ASP A 423 -7.95 14.17 17.00
CA ASP A 423 -8.12 15.52 16.45
C ASP A 423 -9.51 15.75 15.84
N TYR A 424 -10.35 14.71 15.80
CA TYR A 424 -11.70 14.73 15.25
C TYR A 424 -12.73 14.39 16.34
N LYS A 425 -13.98 14.76 16.12
CA LYS A 425 -15.08 14.42 17.04
C LYS A 425 -15.88 13.22 16.57
N LYS A 426 -15.98 13.02 15.25
CA LYS A 426 -16.87 12.00 14.67
C LYS A 426 -16.14 11.11 13.68
N LEU A 427 -16.47 9.83 13.71
CA LEU A 427 -16.17 8.84 12.67
C LEU A 427 -17.47 8.49 11.97
N LYS A 428 -17.47 8.53 10.64
CA LYS A 428 -18.65 8.33 9.80
C LYS A 428 -18.38 7.26 8.75
N LEU A 429 -19.44 6.55 8.37
CA LEU A 429 -19.43 5.50 7.36
C LEU A 429 -20.85 5.37 6.78
N PHE A 430 -20.96 5.16 5.48
CA PHE A 430 -22.22 4.74 4.87
C PHE A 430 -22.28 3.23 4.79
N VAL A 431 -23.45 2.67 5.06
CA VAL A 431 -23.73 1.24 4.93
C VAL A 431 -24.96 1.04 4.06
N HIS A 432 -24.88 0.13 3.10
CA HIS A 432 -25.99 -0.33 2.29
C HIS A 432 -26.40 -1.72 2.78
N GLY A 433 -27.68 -1.95 3.03
CA GLY A 433 -28.19 -3.29 3.29
C GLY A 433 -28.83 -3.90 2.04
N ASP A 434 -28.75 -5.22 1.92
CA ASP A 434 -29.39 -5.97 0.83
C ASP A 434 -30.88 -5.65 0.71
N ARG A 435 -31.39 -5.60 -0.53
CA ARG A 435 -32.81 -5.39 -0.85
C ARG A 435 -33.79 -6.36 -0.15
N MET A 436 -33.33 -7.53 0.29
CA MET A 436 -34.14 -8.54 0.99
C MET A 436 -34.29 -8.25 2.50
N LEU A 437 -33.54 -7.30 3.04
CA LEU A 437 -33.70 -6.87 4.43
C LEU A 437 -34.98 -6.02 4.60
N PRO A 438 -35.48 -5.85 5.85
CA PRO A 438 -36.58 -4.93 6.10
C PRO A 438 -36.24 -3.51 5.60
N ALA A 439 -37.20 -2.85 4.98
CA ALA A 439 -37.01 -1.51 4.41
C ALA A 439 -36.95 -0.42 5.50
N GLU A 440 -37.68 -0.60 6.60
CA GLU A 440 -37.83 0.40 7.66
C GLU A 440 -37.55 -0.23 9.04
N PRO A 441 -36.98 0.54 9.99
CA PRO A 441 -36.79 0.10 11.35
C PRO A 441 -38.12 -0.14 12.08
N PRO A 442 -38.20 -1.14 12.96
CA PRO A 442 -39.42 -1.39 13.71
C PRO A 442 -39.67 -0.30 14.75
N GLU A 443 -40.92 0.12 14.88
CA GLU A 443 -41.37 0.89 16.03
C GLU A 443 -41.44 -0.04 17.25
N TYR A 444 -41.01 0.46 18.41
CA TYR A 444 -41.07 -0.29 19.67
C TYR A 444 -42.20 0.26 20.53
N ASN A 445 -43.00 -0.64 21.12
CA ASN A 445 -44.00 -0.24 22.10
C ASN A 445 -43.36 0.12 23.45
N GLU A 446 -44.17 0.63 24.39
CA GLU A 446 -43.72 1.00 25.75
C GLU A 446 -43.06 -0.14 26.54
N SER A 447 -43.32 -1.40 26.15
CA SER A 447 -42.71 -2.61 26.74
C SER A 447 -41.44 -3.07 26.02
N GLY A 448 -40.95 -2.31 25.02
CA GLY A 448 -39.73 -2.63 24.27
C GLY A 448 -39.88 -3.79 23.27
N ILE A 449 -41.10 -4.12 22.88
CA ILE A 449 -41.40 -5.17 21.88
C ILE A 449 -41.52 -4.49 20.51
N PRO A 450 -40.84 -4.99 19.46
CA PRO A 450 -40.93 -4.44 18.11
C PRO A 450 -42.31 -4.75 17.49
N GLN A 451 -42.89 -3.78 16.79
CA GLN A 451 -44.19 -3.90 16.13
C GLN A 451 -44.11 -4.50 14.72
N SER A 452 -42.93 -4.49 14.11
CA SER A 452 -42.60 -5.19 12.86
C SER A 452 -41.32 -6.02 13.06
N GLU A 453 -40.98 -6.86 12.09
CA GLU A 453 -39.80 -7.71 12.18
C GLU A 453 -38.50 -6.87 12.11
N PRO A 454 -37.67 -6.84 13.18
CA PRO A 454 -36.35 -6.20 13.13
C PRO A 454 -35.44 -6.90 12.13
N SER A 455 -34.49 -6.15 11.58
CA SER A 455 -33.48 -6.71 10.68
C SER A 455 -32.73 -7.88 11.33
N PRO A 456 -32.58 -9.04 10.68
CA PRO A 456 -31.80 -10.14 11.22
C PRO A 456 -30.29 -9.88 11.17
N ILE A 457 -29.85 -8.79 10.52
CA ILE A 457 -28.45 -8.50 10.26
C ILE A 457 -27.99 -7.26 11.02
N ARG A 458 -26.85 -7.42 11.68
CA ARG A 458 -26.15 -6.35 12.38
C ARG A 458 -24.78 -6.14 11.78
N PHE A 459 -24.51 -4.90 11.40
CA PHE A 459 -23.18 -4.46 11.04
C PHE A 459 -22.43 -3.97 12.29
N TYR A 460 -21.13 -4.19 12.33
CA TYR A 460 -20.25 -3.56 13.31
C TYR A 460 -18.91 -3.13 12.70
N LEU A 461 -18.41 -2.02 13.22
CA LEU A 461 -17.10 -1.47 12.93
C LEU A 461 -16.26 -1.51 14.21
N ARG A 462 -15.14 -2.23 14.15
CA ARG A 462 -14.16 -2.36 15.23
C ARG A 462 -12.85 -1.71 14.84
N PHE A 463 -12.20 -1.00 15.77
CA PHE A 463 -10.90 -0.39 15.54
C PHE A 463 -10.12 -0.23 16.84
N GLY A 464 -8.80 -0.41 16.79
CA GLY A 464 -7.98 -0.45 17.99
C GLY A 464 -6.50 -0.62 17.73
N SER A 465 -5.74 -0.88 18.79
CA SER A 465 -4.30 -1.17 18.70
C SER A 465 -4.03 -2.64 18.43
N ASP A 466 -4.85 -3.53 19.00
CA ASP A 466 -4.78 -4.99 18.86
C ASP A 466 -6.15 -5.63 19.14
N ASP A 467 -6.25 -6.97 19.04
CA ASP A 467 -7.51 -7.71 19.19
C ASP A 467 -8.03 -7.74 20.65
N LYS A 468 -7.23 -7.31 21.64
CA LYS A 468 -7.64 -7.20 23.05
C LYS A 468 -8.02 -5.78 23.46
N ASN A 469 -7.50 -4.79 22.74
CA ASN A 469 -7.68 -3.36 23.01
C ASN A 469 -8.33 -2.68 21.82
N TYR A 470 -9.67 -2.67 21.80
CA TYR A 470 -10.44 -2.10 20.70
C TYR A 470 -11.70 -1.38 21.14
N TYR A 471 -12.13 -0.47 20.27
CA TYR A 471 -13.47 0.08 20.23
C TYR A 471 -14.31 -0.63 19.20
N GLU A 472 -15.60 -0.74 19.44
CA GLU A 472 -16.56 -1.30 18.51
C GLU A 472 -17.87 -0.50 18.56
N TYR A 473 -18.38 -0.19 17.38
CA TYR A 473 -19.74 0.31 17.17
C TYR A 473 -20.51 -0.74 16.38
N GLY A 474 -21.73 -1.07 16.79
CA GLY A 474 -22.60 -1.92 15.99
C GLY A 474 -24.02 -1.39 15.95
N GLN A 475 -24.72 -1.66 14.85
CA GLN A 475 -26.12 -1.32 14.64
C GLN A 475 -26.78 -2.29 13.66
N ASP A 476 -28.10 -2.38 13.71
CA ASP A 476 -28.85 -3.17 12.73
C ASP A 476 -28.94 -2.40 11.41
N ILE A 477 -28.96 -3.14 10.29
CA ILE A 477 -28.96 -2.56 8.93
C ILE A 477 -30.26 -2.84 8.20
N TYR A 478 -30.71 -1.89 7.39
CA TYR A 478 -31.95 -1.94 6.60
C TYR A 478 -31.66 -1.93 5.11
N ALA A 479 -32.64 -2.29 4.29
CA ALA A 479 -32.46 -2.32 2.85
C ALA A 479 -32.04 -0.94 2.30
N HIS A 480 -31.16 -0.98 1.30
CA HIS A 480 -30.63 0.17 0.59
C HIS A 480 -29.76 1.13 1.42
N TRP A 481 -29.41 2.29 0.85
CA TRP A 481 -28.79 3.42 1.56
C TRP A 481 -29.78 4.12 2.51
N HIS A 482 -30.39 3.37 3.43
CA HIS A 482 -31.35 3.90 4.39
C HIS A 482 -30.71 5.01 5.26
N PRO A 483 -31.42 6.11 5.59
CA PRO A 483 -30.86 7.19 6.42
C PRO A 483 -30.30 6.71 7.78
N ASP A 484 -30.92 5.71 8.40
CA ASP A 484 -30.42 5.10 9.66
C ASP A 484 -29.16 4.23 9.46
N ASN A 485 -28.89 3.77 8.25
CA ASN A 485 -27.65 3.07 7.93
C ASN A 485 -26.45 4.03 7.85
N LYS A 486 -26.68 5.35 7.91
CA LYS A 486 -25.60 6.34 8.02
C LYS A 486 -25.00 6.29 9.43
N ILE A 487 -23.85 5.65 9.54
CA ILE A 487 -23.13 5.53 10.80
C ILE A 487 -22.47 6.85 11.13
N GLU A 488 -22.80 7.40 12.30
CA GLU A 488 -22.13 8.54 12.91
C GLU A 488 -21.74 8.20 14.36
N ILE A 489 -20.46 7.92 14.57
CA ILE A 489 -19.87 7.57 15.86
C ILE A 489 -19.29 8.83 16.49
N ASP A 490 -19.76 9.17 17.68
CA ASP A 490 -19.15 10.21 18.52
C ASP A 490 -17.97 9.60 19.29
N LEU A 491 -16.76 10.03 18.94
CA LEU A 491 -15.52 9.50 19.48
C LEU A 491 -15.33 9.85 20.97
N ASP A 492 -15.81 11.02 21.40
CA ASP A 492 -15.74 11.42 22.81
C ASP A 492 -16.70 10.58 23.65
N ALA A 493 -17.93 10.38 23.17
CA ALA A 493 -18.92 9.56 23.84
C ALA A 493 -18.50 8.08 23.90
N LEU A 494 -17.90 7.56 22.82
CA LEU A 494 -17.36 6.21 22.75
C LEU A 494 -16.18 6.02 23.72
N ALA A 495 -15.24 6.96 23.78
CA ALA A 495 -14.12 6.88 24.72
C ALA A 495 -14.58 7.03 26.19
N ALA A 496 -15.61 7.84 26.45
CA ALA A 496 -16.11 8.11 27.78
C ALA A 496 -16.74 6.89 28.48
N ILE A 497 -17.23 5.88 27.75
CA ILE A 497 -17.86 4.70 28.36
C ILE A 497 -16.90 3.94 29.28
N LYS A 498 -15.59 3.98 29.00
CA LYS A 498 -14.55 3.35 29.80
C LYS A 498 -14.40 3.95 31.20
N SER A 499 -14.90 5.17 31.40
CA SER A 499 -14.82 5.87 32.70
C SER A 499 -16.05 5.61 33.57
N ILE A 500 -16.98 4.78 33.11
CA ILE A 500 -18.24 4.50 33.80
C ILE A 500 -18.24 3.02 34.21
N ASP A 501 -17.87 2.74 35.45
CA ASP A 501 -17.73 1.36 35.95
C ASP A 501 -19.03 0.54 35.87
N SER A 502 -20.20 1.18 35.96
CA SER A 502 -21.49 0.50 35.83
C SER A 502 -21.78 -0.04 34.41
N LEU A 503 -20.99 0.37 33.42
CA LEU A 503 -21.08 -0.15 32.04
C LEU A 503 -20.12 -1.31 31.78
N ASN A 504 -19.24 -1.64 32.75
CA ASN A 504 -18.34 -2.78 32.62
C ASN A 504 -19.11 -4.08 32.85
N ILE A 505 -19.25 -4.87 31.79
CA ILE A 505 -19.85 -6.21 31.79
C ILE A 505 -18.78 -7.31 31.79
N GLY A 506 -17.50 -6.94 31.75
CA GLY A 506 -16.36 -7.84 31.77
C GLY A 506 -15.90 -8.22 33.19
N THR A 507 -14.73 -8.87 33.26
CA THR A 507 -14.05 -9.19 34.53
C THR A 507 -12.92 -8.19 34.79
N VAL A 508 -12.31 -8.26 35.97
CA VAL A 508 -11.12 -7.43 36.30
C VAL A 508 -9.97 -7.67 35.33
N ASP A 509 -9.82 -8.91 34.85
CA ASP A 509 -8.75 -9.31 33.92
C ASP A 509 -9.11 -9.12 32.44
N SER A 510 -10.40 -8.94 32.13
CA SER A 510 -10.90 -8.72 30.77
C SER A 510 -12.02 -7.68 30.79
N LEU A 511 -11.61 -6.41 30.80
CA LEU A 511 -12.52 -5.27 30.84
C LEU A 511 -13.33 -5.20 29.53
N VAL A 512 -14.65 -5.13 29.63
CA VAL A 512 -15.54 -4.94 28.48
C VAL A 512 -16.63 -3.97 28.90
N TYR A 513 -16.59 -2.77 28.34
CA TYR A 513 -17.61 -1.75 28.55
C TYR A 513 -18.64 -1.83 27.43
N PHE A 514 -19.92 -1.83 27.77
CA PHE A 514 -21.01 -1.89 26.79
C PHE A 514 -22.09 -0.87 27.10
N LYS A 515 -22.52 -0.12 26.09
CA LYS A 515 -23.55 0.92 26.21
C LYS A 515 -24.48 0.88 25.00
N LYS A 516 -25.76 0.56 25.20
CA LYS A 516 -26.80 0.77 24.18
C LYS A 516 -27.01 2.27 23.95
N LEU A 517 -27.37 2.65 22.72
CA LEU A 517 -27.63 4.03 22.32
C LEU A 517 -29.12 4.22 22.05
N PRO A 518 -29.89 4.74 23.02
CA PRO A 518 -31.31 5.02 22.81
C PRO A 518 -31.52 6.04 21.70
N GLY A 519 -32.53 5.84 20.86
CA GLY A 519 -32.85 6.72 19.73
C GLY A 519 -32.07 6.44 18.44
N LYS A 520 -31.25 5.38 18.42
CA LYS A 520 -30.67 4.80 17.20
C LYS A 520 -31.08 3.34 17.07
N VAL A 521 -31.09 2.81 15.85
CA VAL A 521 -31.65 1.50 15.57
C VAL A 521 -30.78 0.36 16.11
N GLU A 522 -31.11 -0.11 17.32
CA GLU A 522 -30.39 -1.17 18.04
C GLU A 522 -28.86 -0.96 18.08
N ALA A 523 -28.44 0.31 18.15
CA ALA A 523 -27.03 0.68 18.12
C ALA A 523 -26.35 0.62 19.49
N TYR A 524 -25.05 0.35 19.52
CA TYR A 524 -24.27 0.30 20.75
C TYR A 524 -22.83 0.79 20.58
N TYR A 525 -22.24 1.18 21.71
CA TYR A 525 -20.81 1.33 21.89
C TYR A 525 -20.25 0.22 22.76
N LYS A 526 -19.12 -0.34 22.35
CA LYS A 526 -18.35 -1.35 23.10
C LYS A 526 -16.88 -0.94 23.13
N ALA A 527 -16.24 -1.14 24.27
CA ALA A 527 -14.80 -0.98 24.42
C ALA A 527 -14.24 -2.17 25.19
N ALA A 528 -13.33 -2.92 24.57
CA ALA A 528 -12.65 -4.05 25.18
C ALA A 528 -11.22 -3.67 25.55
N GLY A 529 -10.78 -4.02 26.76
CA GLY A 529 -9.45 -3.69 27.29
C GLY A 529 -9.29 -2.20 27.59
N LYS A 530 -8.12 -1.64 27.25
CA LYS A 530 -7.80 -0.22 27.39
C LYS A 530 -7.40 0.38 26.03
N PRO A 531 -8.33 0.45 25.06
CA PRO A 531 -8.04 1.00 23.74
C PRO A 531 -7.73 2.49 23.81
N SER A 532 -6.98 3.01 22.84
CA SER A 532 -6.77 4.45 22.67
C SER A 532 -7.00 4.90 21.23
N LEU A 533 -7.74 5.99 21.07
CA LEU A 533 -7.97 6.71 19.82
C LEU A 533 -6.67 7.29 19.23
N ASN A 534 -5.60 7.40 20.01
CA ASN A 534 -4.31 7.91 19.53
C ASN A 534 -3.44 6.84 18.86
N THR A 535 -3.81 5.56 19.00
CA THR A 535 -3.00 4.42 18.54
C THR A 535 -3.86 3.39 17.83
N ILE A 536 -4.54 3.80 16.76
CA ILE A 536 -5.28 2.89 15.89
C ILE A 536 -4.31 2.24 14.91
N ARG A 537 -4.34 0.92 14.83
CA ARG A 537 -3.49 0.10 13.94
C ARG A 537 -4.30 -0.73 12.95
N TYR A 538 -5.59 -0.92 13.18
CA TYR A 538 -6.43 -1.69 12.28
C TYR A 538 -7.88 -1.22 12.37
N PHE A 539 -8.62 -1.57 11.33
CA PHE A 539 -10.08 -1.53 11.28
C PHE A 539 -10.60 -2.92 10.93
N VAL A 540 -11.71 -3.31 11.52
CA VAL A 540 -12.46 -4.52 11.20
C VAL A 540 -13.89 -4.10 10.92
N ILE A 541 -14.40 -4.56 9.80
CA ILE A 541 -15.82 -4.51 9.44
C ILE A 541 -16.38 -5.90 9.61
N GLY A 542 -17.57 -6.01 10.18
CA GLY A 542 -18.16 -7.30 10.41
C GLY A 542 -19.67 -7.27 10.36
N VAL A 543 -20.22 -8.44 10.06
CA VAL A 543 -21.65 -8.69 9.98
C VAL A 543 -21.99 -9.87 10.88
N LYS A 544 -22.97 -9.69 11.77
CA LYS A 544 -23.51 -10.73 12.64
C LYS A 544 -24.94 -11.03 12.24
N HIS A 545 -25.24 -12.30 12.04
CA HIS A 545 -26.61 -12.76 11.90
C HIS A 545 -27.23 -13.00 13.28
N ARG A 546 -28.27 -12.25 13.61
CA ARG A 546 -28.96 -12.27 14.92
C ARG A 546 -30.27 -13.08 14.89
N GLY A 547 -30.35 -14.08 14.02
CA GLY A 547 -31.55 -14.91 13.87
C GLY A 547 -31.80 -15.85 15.05
N ASP A 548 -30.79 -16.00 15.91
CA ASP A 548 -30.85 -16.68 17.20
C ASP A 548 -31.57 -15.85 18.29
N GLU A 549 -31.86 -14.58 18.02
CA GLU A 549 -32.54 -13.69 18.95
C GLU A 549 -34.06 -13.64 18.73
N PRO A 550 -34.87 -13.46 19.80
CA PRO A 550 -36.32 -13.44 19.69
C PRO A 550 -36.86 -12.38 18.73
N GLY A 551 -37.78 -12.77 17.85
CA GLY A 551 -38.48 -11.87 16.94
C GLY A 551 -37.73 -11.55 15.64
N ARG A 552 -36.60 -12.20 15.35
CA ARG A 552 -35.85 -12.04 14.09
C ARG A 552 -35.96 -13.29 13.23
N SER A 553 -35.86 -13.11 11.92
CA SER A 553 -35.76 -14.23 10.99
C SER A 553 -34.55 -15.10 11.30
N ASN A 554 -34.78 -16.41 11.35
CA ASN A 554 -33.78 -17.46 11.55
C ASN A 554 -33.35 -18.13 10.24
N THR A 555 -33.67 -17.53 9.08
CA THR A 555 -33.28 -18.06 7.76
C THR A 555 -31.83 -17.68 7.45
N PRO A 556 -30.99 -18.60 6.93
CA PRO A 556 -29.64 -18.25 6.51
C PRO A 556 -29.61 -17.03 5.57
N PHE A 557 -28.70 -16.11 5.85
CA PHE A 557 -28.62 -14.86 5.10
C PHE A 557 -27.77 -15.02 3.84
N THR A 558 -28.40 -14.78 2.70
CA THR A 558 -27.77 -14.69 1.39
C THR A 558 -28.08 -13.30 0.84
N GLY A 559 -27.05 -12.50 0.61
CA GLY A 559 -27.20 -11.10 0.25
C GLY A 559 -25.90 -10.33 0.41
N GLU A 560 -25.99 -9.01 0.32
CA GLU A 560 -24.83 -8.13 0.28
C GLU A 560 -24.93 -6.96 1.29
N VAL A 561 -23.79 -6.51 1.78
CA VAL A 561 -23.67 -5.30 2.60
C VAL A 561 -22.57 -4.43 2.01
N TRP A 562 -22.91 -3.21 1.59
CA TRP A 562 -21.95 -2.31 0.95
C TRP A 562 -21.50 -1.22 1.92
N LEU A 563 -20.28 -0.76 1.75
CA LEU A 563 -19.60 0.14 2.67
C LEU A 563 -18.93 1.25 1.89
N ASP A 564 -19.15 2.48 2.33
CA ASP A 564 -18.58 3.63 1.65
C ASP A 564 -18.23 4.81 2.57
N GLU A 565 -17.25 5.61 2.16
CA GLU A 565 -16.78 6.84 2.79
C GLU A 565 -16.50 6.73 4.29
N LEU A 566 -15.60 5.80 4.67
CA LEU A 566 -15.08 5.71 6.03
C LEU A 566 -14.21 6.94 6.32
N ARG A 567 -14.76 7.90 7.06
CA ARG A 567 -14.16 9.22 7.22
C ARG A 567 -14.33 9.82 8.60
N LEU A 568 -13.41 10.69 8.95
CA LEU A 568 -13.44 11.53 10.14
C LEU A 568 -14.03 12.89 9.79
N SER A 569 -14.76 13.47 10.73
CA SER A 569 -15.39 14.78 10.59
C SER A 569 -15.40 15.56 11.90
N ASP A 570 -15.75 16.84 11.79
CA ASP A 570 -15.80 17.81 12.89
C ASP A 570 -14.44 17.96 13.60
N VAL A 571 -13.48 18.56 12.88
CA VAL A 571 -12.11 18.80 13.38
C VAL A 571 -12.14 19.63 14.67
N ARG A 572 -11.39 19.19 15.68
CA ARG A 572 -11.27 19.88 16.97
C ARG A 572 -10.49 21.17 16.81
N LYS A 573 -11.18 22.29 17.02
CA LYS A 573 -10.59 23.64 17.02
C LYS A 573 -10.31 24.07 18.45
N VAL A 574 -9.09 23.84 18.95
CA VAL A 574 -8.64 24.25 20.30
C VAL A 574 -7.75 25.49 20.20
N LYS A 575 -8.05 26.53 20.99
CA LYS A 575 -7.20 27.72 21.07
C LYS A 575 -5.90 27.38 21.80
N ALA A 576 -4.76 27.69 21.19
CA ALA A 576 -3.44 27.38 21.74
C ALA A 576 -2.51 28.60 21.62
N THR A 577 -1.53 28.70 22.53
CA THR A 577 -0.59 29.82 22.56
C THR A 577 0.85 29.36 22.68
N ALA A 578 1.77 30.16 22.14
CA ALA A 578 3.20 29.96 22.30
C ALA A 578 3.85 31.26 22.80
N MET A 579 4.82 31.12 23.69
CA MET A 579 5.62 32.20 24.25
C MET A 579 7.09 31.87 24.07
N ARG A 580 7.85 32.82 23.53
CA ARG A 580 9.31 32.76 23.47
C ARG A 580 9.90 34.07 23.98
N LEU A 581 10.76 33.98 24.99
CA LEU A 581 11.56 35.10 25.47
C LEU A 581 13.04 34.79 25.27
N SER A 582 13.78 35.75 24.76
CA SER A 582 15.23 35.64 24.63
C SER A 582 15.89 36.89 25.20
N THR A 583 16.88 36.68 26.07
CA THR A 583 17.63 37.71 26.77
C THR A 583 19.11 37.48 26.49
N ASN A 584 19.79 38.52 26.00
CA ASN A 584 21.23 38.50 25.77
C ASN A 584 21.84 39.70 26.52
N MET A 585 22.76 39.42 27.43
CA MET A 585 23.45 40.42 28.24
C MET A 585 24.95 40.29 28.04
N LYS A 586 25.62 41.41 27.80
CA LYS A 586 27.08 41.50 27.66
C LYS A 586 27.61 42.59 28.59
N PHE A 587 28.53 42.24 29.49
CA PHE A 587 29.13 43.17 30.46
C PHE A 587 30.62 43.32 30.18
N ALA A 588 31.00 44.49 29.65
CA ALA A 588 32.38 45.00 29.50
C ALA A 588 33.43 43.96 29.02
N ASP A 589 33.05 43.07 28.10
CA ASP A 589 33.89 41.96 27.59
C ASP A 589 34.41 40.96 28.65
N VAL A 590 33.88 41.00 29.87
CA VAL A 590 34.21 40.07 30.97
C VAL A 590 33.19 38.95 31.07
N PHE A 591 31.92 39.26 30.85
CA PHE A 591 30.83 38.32 31.05
C PHE A 591 29.79 38.42 29.94
N ARG A 592 29.31 37.27 29.47
CA ARG A 592 28.18 37.15 28.55
C ARG A 592 27.17 36.17 29.14
N PHE A 593 25.90 36.53 29.11
CA PHE A 593 24.82 35.69 29.57
C PHE A 593 23.70 35.70 28.55
N ASN A 594 23.32 34.51 28.08
CA ASN A 594 22.13 34.31 27.27
C ASN A 594 21.15 33.44 28.03
N ALA A 595 19.89 33.86 28.04
CA ALA A 595 18.78 33.06 28.51
C ALA A 595 17.71 32.99 27.41
N GLN A 596 17.16 31.80 27.20
CA GLN A 596 16.04 31.58 26.30
C GLN A 596 14.99 30.75 27.03
N TRP A 597 13.76 31.24 27.00
CA TRP A 597 12.60 30.55 27.56
C TRP A 597 11.57 30.36 26.47
N GLU A 598 11.02 29.16 26.40
CA GLU A 598 9.99 28.77 25.44
C GLU A 598 8.91 27.99 26.17
N SER A 599 7.65 28.35 25.94
CA SER A 599 6.49 27.57 26.39
C SER A 599 5.49 27.52 25.25
N LYS A 600 5.24 26.33 24.74
CA LYS A 600 4.36 26.06 23.59
C LYS A 600 3.30 25.05 24.01
N ASP A 601 2.03 25.41 23.85
CA ASP A 601 0.91 24.51 24.17
C ASP A 601 0.80 23.34 23.17
N ALA A 602 0.20 22.24 23.62
CA ALA A 602 0.03 21.00 22.84
C ALA A 602 -0.62 21.18 21.47
N ASP A 603 -1.62 22.05 21.39
CA ASP A 603 -2.39 22.30 20.17
C ASP A 603 -1.80 23.45 19.33
N PHE A 604 -0.67 24.04 19.72
CA PHE A 604 -0.05 25.11 18.94
C PHE A 604 0.71 24.55 17.73
N HIS A 605 0.39 25.05 16.54
CA HIS A 605 1.06 24.70 15.30
C HIS A 605 1.24 25.91 14.39
N ASN A 606 2.20 25.81 13.47
CA ASN A 606 2.43 26.83 12.45
C ASN A 606 1.50 26.57 11.25
N VAL A 607 1.39 27.53 10.32
CA VAL A 607 0.56 27.43 9.11
C VAL A 607 0.93 26.23 8.22
N SER A 608 2.18 25.75 8.28
CA SER A 608 2.65 24.59 7.51
C SER A 608 2.25 23.23 8.10
N LYS A 609 1.70 23.21 9.32
CA LYS A 609 1.28 21.98 10.00
C LYS A 609 -0.24 21.99 10.20
N GLN A 610 -0.87 20.85 9.97
CA GLN A 610 -2.31 20.69 10.18
C GLN A 610 -2.69 20.63 11.67
N PHE A 611 -1.89 19.92 12.48
CA PHE A 611 -2.15 19.71 13.91
C PHE A 611 -0.95 20.05 14.80
N GLY A 612 -1.23 20.22 16.10
CA GLY A 612 -0.25 20.41 17.16
C GLY A 612 0.62 19.18 17.42
N SER A 613 1.60 19.29 18.32
CA SER A 613 2.45 18.16 18.71
C SER A 613 1.75 17.20 19.68
N GLY A 614 0.59 17.58 20.24
CA GLY A 614 -0.09 16.84 21.30
C GLY A 614 0.60 16.95 22.67
N ASN A 615 1.72 17.68 22.75
CA ASN A 615 2.52 17.88 23.97
C ASN A 615 2.75 19.36 24.24
N THR A 616 2.55 19.78 25.48
CA THR A 616 2.96 21.10 25.94
C THR A 616 4.46 21.07 26.24
N ASP A 617 5.22 21.80 25.43
CA ASP A 617 6.68 21.87 25.49
C ASP A 617 7.11 23.12 26.26
N GLU A 618 7.92 22.92 27.29
CA GLU A 618 8.57 23.99 28.05
C GLU A 618 10.09 23.80 27.97
N ARG A 619 10.81 24.82 27.49
CA ARG A 619 12.28 24.79 27.36
C ARG A 619 12.92 26.02 27.96
N GLN A 620 14.06 25.82 28.60
CA GLN A 620 14.87 26.86 29.21
C GLN A 620 16.32 26.59 28.89
N ASN A 621 16.98 27.52 28.24
CA ASN A 621 18.40 27.43 27.93
C ASN A 621 19.11 28.62 28.53
N TYR A 622 20.15 28.35 29.30
CA TYR A 622 21.02 29.33 29.90
C TYR A 622 22.45 29.05 29.44
N SER A 623 23.13 30.06 28.94
CA SER A 623 24.55 30.00 28.62
C SER A 623 25.25 31.21 29.22
N ALA A 624 26.26 30.98 30.04
CA ALA A 624 27.08 32.00 30.65
C ALA A 624 28.53 31.78 30.21
N LYS A 625 29.19 32.85 29.76
CA LYS A 625 30.60 32.83 29.39
C LYS A 625 31.34 33.87 30.19
N LEU A 626 32.27 33.43 31.04
CA LEU A 626 33.11 34.27 31.88
C LEU A 626 34.54 34.25 31.36
N TYR A 627 35.09 35.43 31.13
CA TYR A 627 36.44 35.62 30.63
C TYR A 627 37.39 35.92 31.81
N LEU A 628 37.79 34.88 32.55
CA LEU A 628 38.62 35.01 33.76
C LEU A 628 39.94 35.74 33.52
N HIS A 629 40.50 35.62 32.32
CA HIS A 629 41.74 36.30 31.94
C HIS A 629 41.68 37.83 32.04
N LYS A 630 40.49 38.44 32.03
CA LYS A 630 40.33 39.89 32.21
C LYS A 630 40.65 40.38 33.63
N PHE A 631 40.76 39.46 34.59
CA PHE A 631 41.19 39.75 35.97
C PHE A 631 42.68 39.46 36.21
N LEU A 632 43.38 38.88 35.22
CA LEU A 632 44.80 38.58 35.29
C LEU A 632 45.62 39.72 34.67
N PRO A 633 46.88 39.93 35.09
CA PRO A 633 47.75 40.92 34.47
C PRO A 633 47.95 40.69 32.96
N ASP A 634 47.93 41.78 32.19
CA ASP A 634 48.01 41.75 30.72
C ASP A 634 49.28 41.07 30.18
N PHE A 635 50.38 41.06 30.93
CA PHE A 635 51.64 40.43 30.50
C PHE A 635 51.57 38.90 30.36
N LEU A 636 50.58 38.24 30.98
CA LEU A 636 50.38 36.80 30.88
C LEU A 636 49.67 36.40 29.58
N ASP A 637 48.83 37.29 29.03
CA ASP A 637 48.03 37.11 27.80
C ASP A 637 47.41 35.71 27.65
N LEU A 638 46.88 35.21 28.78
CA LEU A 638 46.19 33.93 28.86
C LEU A 638 44.76 34.08 28.36
N SER A 639 44.20 33.04 27.76
CA SER A 639 42.80 32.92 27.42
C SER A 639 42.17 31.87 28.30
N ILE A 640 41.33 32.31 29.24
CA ILE A 640 40.58 31.42 30.13
C ILE A 640 39.09 31.79 30.02
N PRO A 641 38.37 31.29 28.99
CA PRO A 641 36.93 31.39 28.91
C PRO A 641 36.30 30.21 29.66
N ILE A 642 35.56 30.48 30.73
CA ILE A 642 34.69 29.49 31.36
C ILE A 642 33.31 29.59 30.71
N ASP A 643 32.88 28.51 30.08
CA ASP A 643 31.58 28.33 29.47
C ASP A 643 30.71 27.47 30.39
N ALA A 644 29.66 28.03 30.96
CA ALA A 644 28.64 27.30 31.72
C ALA A 644 27.33 27.26 30.94
N ARG A 645 26.72 26.09 30.85
CA ARG A 645 25.46 25.84 30.15
C ARG A 645 24.49 25.09 31.06
N ALA A 646 23.23 25.50 31.07
CA ALA A 646 22.15 24.78 31.73
C ALA A 646 20.94 24.74 30.79
N SER A 647 20.39 23.56 30.54
CA SER A 647 19.22 23.34 29.70
C SER A 647 18.20 22.53 30.46
N PHE A 648 16.96 23.01 30.51
CA PHE A 648 15.84 22.33 31.14
C PHE A 648 14.74 22.19 30.11
N SER A 649 14.21 20.99 29.92
CA SER A 649 13.09 20.72 29.04
C SER A 649 12.05 19.85 29.73
N ARG A 650 10.78 20.19 29.53
CA ARG A 650 9.62 19.39 29.94
C ARG A 650 8.68 19.26 28.75
N SER A 651 8.21 18.05 28.49
CA SER A 651 7.17 17.77 27.50
C SER A 651 6.03 17.06 28.21
N ILE A 652 4.94 17.79 28.41
CA ILE A 652 3.77 17.36 29.18
C ILE A 652 2.71 16.91 28.18
N PRO A 653 2.32 15.63 28.16
CA PRO A 653 1.35 15.14 27.18
C PRO A 653 -0.07 15.64 27.48
N LYS A 654 -0.83 15.93 26.43
CA LYS A 654 -2.26 16.34 26.54
C LYS A 654 -3.15 15.20 27.01
N TYR A 655 -2.81 13.98 26.59
CA TYR A 655 -3.50 12.76 26.98
C TYR A 655 -2.59 11.91 27.87
N VAL A 656 -3.16 11.21 28.84
CA VAL A 656 -2.40 10.22 29.61
C VAL A 656 -1.92 9.12 28.66
N THR A 657 -0.65 8.72 28.76
CA THR A 657 0.01 7.79 27.83
C THR A 657 -0.81 6.52 27.60
N ASN A 658 -1.04 6.14 26.34
CA ASN A 658 -1.83 4.99 25.92
C ASN A 658 -3.30 5.01 26.40
N THR A 659 -3.85 6.19 26.67
CA THR A 659 -5.25 6.37 27.02
C THR A 659 -5.84 7.60 26.32
N ASP A 660 -7.16 7.74 26.39
CA ASP A 660 -7.87 8.90 25.84
C ASP A 660 -8.25 9.92 26.91
N GLN A 661 -7.76 9.73 28.13
CA GLN A 661 -8.04 10.64 29.24
C GLN A 661 -7.18 11.89 29.09
N LEU A 662 -7.84 13.05 29.09
CA LEU A 662 -7.17 14.33 29.09
C LEU A 662 -6.47 14.57 30.42
N THR A 663 -5.26 15.11 30.39
CA THR A 663 -4.54 15.55 31.59
C THR A 663 -5.12 16.84 32.17
N HIS A 664 -6.00 17.51 31.42
CA HIS A 664 -6.57 18.84 31.71
C HIS A 664 -5.51 19.92 31.97
N TYR A 665 -4.25 19.66 31.62
CA TYR A 665 -3.17 20.59 31.83
C TYR A 665 -3.26 21.74 30.81
N GLN A 666 -3.44 22.96 31.31
CA GLN A 666 -3.51 24.16 30.47
C GLN A 666 -2.60 25.28 31.02
N ASN A 667 -1.81 25.84 30.11
CA ASN A 667 -0.97 27.04 30.30
C ASN A 667 -1.39 28.14 29.32
N ASP A 668 -2.67 28.50 29.39
CA ASP A 668 -3.35 29.46 28.50
C ASP A 668 -2.92 30.93 28.68
N THR A 669 -2.36 31.28 29.83
CA THR A 669 -2.06 32.67 30.21
C THR A 669 -0.57 32.88 30.40
N PHE A 670 -0.09 34.08 30.04
CA PHE A 670 1.31 34.49 30.22
C PHE A 670 1.83 34.23 31.64
N THR A 671 1.03 34.56 32.66
CA THR A 671 1.39 34.34 34.07
C THR A 671 1.49 32.86 34.43
N LYS A 672 0.58 32.00 33.93
CA LYS A 672 0.64 30.54 34.15
C LYS A 672 1.86 29.94 33.45
N LYS A 673 2.16 30.34 32.20
CA LYS A 673 3.36 29.93 31.48
C LYS A 673 4.63 30.30 32.25
N LEU A 674 4.74 31.55 32.70
CA LEU A 674 5.91 32.01 33.45
C LEU A 674 6.05 31.28 34.80
N LYS A 675 4.95 31.08 35.54
CA LYS A 675 4.96 30.33 36.80
C LYS A 675 5.36 28.87 36.61
N SER A 676 4.86 28.20 35.56
CA SER A 676 5.22 26.81 35.25
C SER A 676 6.69 26.68 34.88
N LEU A 677 7.14 27.56 33.99
CA LEU A 677 8.52 27.61 33.50
C LEU A 677 9.50 27.88 34.65
N LEU A 678 9.20 28.80 35.57
CA LEU A 678 10.02 29.05 36.75
C LEU A 678 9.86 28.01 37.87
N GLY A 679 9.05 26.95 37.67
CA GLY A 679 8.81 25.91 38.67
C GLY A 679 7.98 26.36 39.87
N LEU A 680 7.34 27.53 39.78
CA LEU A 680 6.43 28.09 40.80
C LEU A 680 5.04 27.45 40.75
N ARG A 681 4.73 26.69 39.69
CA ARG A 681 3.56 25.82 39.57
C ARG A 681 4.05 24.37 39.55
N LYS A 682 3.76 23.62 40.62
CA LYS A 682 4.02 22.17 40.64
C LYS A 682 3.03 21.45 39.73
N LEU A 683 3.52 20.44 39.02
CA LEU A 683 2.65 19.48 38.35
C LEU A 683 2.04 18.55 39.41
N PRO A 684 0.76 18.15 39.28
CA PRO A 684 0.20 17.02 40.02
C PRO A 684 1.11 15.79 39.91
N ASP A 685 1.17 14.97 40.96
CA ASP A 685 2.10 13.83 41.02
C ASP A 685 1.85 12.84 39.87
N GLU A 686 0.59 12.65 39.47
CA GLU A 686 0.20 11.83 38.31
C GLU A 686 0.75 12.37 36.97
N LEU A 687 0.87 13.69 36.82
CA LEU A 687 1.44 14.29 35.62
C LEU A 687 2.97 14.26 35.64
N GLN A 688 3.59 14.26 36.83
CA GLN A 688 5.05 14.18 36.95
C GLN A 688 5.60 12.84 36.43
N THR A 689 4.87 11.74 36.64
CA THR A 689 5.30 10.39 36.22
C THR A 689 5.26 10.22 34.70
N ILE A 690 4.29 10.84 34.02
CA ILE A 690 4.14 10.74 32.56
C ILE A 690 4.84 11.86 31.78
N THR A 691 5.32 12.90 32.46
CA THR A 691 6.00 14.03 31.82
C THR A 691 7.44 13.66 31.46
N ASN A 692 7.81 13.89 30.20
CA ASN A 692 9.19 13.75 29.76
C ASN A 692 10.00 14.95 30.26
N LYS A 693 10.98 14.70 31.13
CA LYS A 693 11.82 15.73 31.75
C LYS A 693 13.28 15.49 31.38
N SER A 694 14.00 16.55 31.02
CA SER A 694 15.45 16.51 30.85
C SER A 694 16.10 17.77 31.41
N GLU A 695 17.16 17.58 32.18
CA GLU A 695 17.98 18.63 32.77
C GLU A 695 19.44 18.35 32.41
N VAL A 696 20.08 19.28 31.72
CA VAL A 696 21.48 19.17 31.30
C VAL A 696 22.24 20.34 31.90
N PHE A 697 23.31 20.06 32.61
CA PHE A 697 24.27 21.04 33.10
C PHE A 697 25.60 20.75 32.46
N GLY A 698 26.34 21.78 32.08
CA GLY A 698 27.70 21.63 31.61
C GLY A 698 28.55 22.83 31.98
N ILE A 699 29.82 22.58 32.22
CA ILE A 699 30.83 23.60 32.42
C ILE A 699 32.08 23.16 31.69
N GLY A 700 32.67 24.07 30.93
CA GLY A 700 33.89 23.80 30.18
C GLY A 700 34.80 25.02 30.13
N THR A 701 36.07 24.77 29.86
CA THR A 701 37.07 25.82 29.65
C THR A 701 38.16 25.32 28.71
N THR A 702 38.66 26.23 27.88
CA THR A 702 39.85 26.02 27.05
C THR A 702 40.91 27.02 27.48
N ILE A 703 41.90 26.55 28.21
CA ILE A 703 43.02 27.35 28.69
C ILE A 703 44.13 27.28 27.65
N LYS A 704 44.46 28.43 27.07
CA LYS A 704 45.61 28.58 26.17
C LYS A 704 46.17 29.98 26.25
N LYS A 705 47.44 30.14 25.94
CA LYS A 705 48.05 31.46 25.78
C LYS A 705 47.83 32.00 24.37
N ARG A 706 47.64 33.32 24.22
CA ARG A 706 47.32 33.93 22.91
C ARG A 706 48.56 34.43 22.18
N SER A 707 49.50 35.06 22.89
CA SER A 707 50.74 35.58 22.30
C SER A 707 51.94 34.67 22.57
N LYS A 708 52.93 34.79 21.67
CA LYS A 708 54.24 34.18 21.84
C LYS A 708 55.12 35.08 22.71
N SER A 709 55.69 34.49 23.75
CA SER A 709 56.63 35.11 24.66
C SER A 709 57.98 35.37 24.01
N LYS A 710 58.59 36.51 24.34
CA LYS A 710 59.98 36.79 23.97
C LYS A 710 60.98 36.00 24.82
N PHE A 711 60.61 35.65 26.05
CA PHE A 711 61.43 34.85 26.96
C PHE A 711 61.41 33.38 26.55
N TRP A 712 62.59 32.78 26.33
CA TRP A 712 62.75 31.43 25.79
C TRP A 712 62.03 30.37 26.63
N LEU A 713 62.08 30.47 27.95
CA LEU A 713 61.47 29.48 28.85
C LEU A 713 59.95 29.45 28.69
N LEU A 714 59.29 30.62 28.63
CA LEU A 714 57.83 30.70 28.44
C LEU A 714 57.42 30.22 27.04
N ARG A 715 58.27 30.45 26.04
CA ARG A 715 58.08 30.00 24.65
C ARG A 715 58.10 28.48 24.50
N TYR A 716 58.91 27.79 25.28
CA TYR A 716 59.02 26.32 25.28
C TYR A 716 58.28 25.64 26.45
N THR A 717 57.47 26.39 27.21
CA THR A 717 56.63 25.82 28.28
C THR A 717 55.18 26.20 28.03
N LEU A 718 54.76 27.39 28.47
CA LEU A 718 53.35 27.80 28.50
C LEU A 718 52.75 28.17 27.14
N ASP A 719 53.56 28.62 26.18
CA ASP A 719 53.06 29.09 24.88
C ASP A 719 52.56 27.94 23.97
N GLY A 720 53.06 26.71 24.17
CA GLY A 720 52.66 25.52 23.39
C GLY A 720 51.53 24.72 24.00
N MET A 721 51.09 25.04 25.23
CA MET A 721 50.11 24.27 26.00
C MET A 721 48.68 24.72 25.71
N THR A 722 47.80 23.77 25.40
CA THR A 722 46.34 23.93 25.37
C THR A 722 45.71 22.88 26.27
N LEU A 723 44.95 23.32 27.27
CA LEU A 723 44.20 22.46 28.18
C LEU A 723 42.71 22.68 27.97
N ASP A 724 42.00 21.64 27.57
CA ASP A 724 40.55 21.61 27.43
C ASP A 724 39.95 20.73 28.53
N VAL A 725 39.03 21.29 29.31
CA VAL A 725 38.26 20.56 30.31
C VAL A 725 36.78 20.82 30.05
N ASP A 726 35.98 19.77 29.85
CA ASP A 726 34.52 19.85 29.74
C ASP A 726 33.88 18.82 30.67
N TYR A 727 32.98 19.28 31.52
CA TYR A 727 32.12 18.46 32.36
C TYR A 727 30.68 18.68 31.95
N SER A 728 29.91 17.60 31.76
CA SER A 728 28.47 17.67 31.56
C SER A 728 27.74 16.59 32.32
N LYS A 729 26.54 16.93 32.78
CA LYS A 729 25.66 16.09 33.57
C LYS A 729 24.25 16.21 33.03
N LYS A 730 23.68 15.08 32.60
CA LYS A 730 22.30 14.95 32.15
C LYS A 730 21.51 14.12 33.14
N LYS A 731 20.37 14.65 33.57
CA LYS A 731 19.31 13.91 34.25
C LYS A 731 18.09 13.88 33.34
N SER A 732 17.43 12.74 33.22
CA SER A 732 16.16 12.64 32.49
C SER A 732 15.23 11.62 33.12
N SER A 733 13.93 11.82 32.92
CA SER A 733 12.87 10.88 33.29
C SER A 733 11.78 10.92 32.22
N ASN A 734 11.10 9.80 32.04
CA ASN A 734 9.92 9.67 31.18
C ASN A 734 8.96 8.63 31.78
N TRP A 735 7.87 8.34 31.09
CA TRP A 735 6.87 7.39 31.58
C TRP A 735 7.37 5.94 31.72
N GLU A 736 8.41 5.53 31.00
CA GLU A 736 9.02 4.20 31.08
C GLU A 736 10.16 4.14 32.12
N THR A 737 10.89 5.22 32.26
CA THR A 737 12.15 5.34 33.02
C THR A 737 11.99 6.41 34.08
N ALA A 738 11.82 5.97 35.33
CA ALA A 738 11.70 6.86 36.48
C ALA A 738 12.91 7.81 36.63
N PHE A 739 14.12 7.33 36.34
CA PHE A 739 15.33 8.16 36.43
C PHE A 739 16.48 7.62 35.57
N ASN A 740 17.11 8.51 34.80
CA ASN A 740 18.33 8.27 34.07
C ASN A 740 19.33 9.40 34.36
N ARG A 741 20.59 9.06 34.64
CA ARG A 741 21.68 10.00 34.90
C ARG A 741 22.89 9.62 34.07
N SER A 742 23.39 10.57 33.32
CA SER A 742 24.63 10.46 32.55
C SER A 742 25.57 11.59 32.93
N GLU A 743 26.84 11.28 33.14
CA GLU A 743 27.90 12.24 33.43
C GLU A 743 29.05 12.00 32.48
N LEU A 744 29.55 13.07 31.87
CA LEU A 744 30.67 13.05 30.94
C LEU A 744 31.72 14.04 31.44
N PHE A 745 32.93 13.56 31.63
CA PHE A 745 34.10 14.39 31.92
C PHE A 745 35.12 14.14 30.82
N LYS A 746 35.50 15.20 30.10
CA LYS A 746 36.49 15.16 29.03
C LYS A 746 37.62 16.12 29.38
N GLU A 747 38.84 15.57 29.38
CA GLU A 747 40.06 16.34 29.55
C GLU A 747 40.95 16.08 28.33
N SER A 748 41.52 17.13 27.76
CA SER A 748 42.46 17.04 26.66
C SER A 748 43.59 18.02 26.88
N PHE A 749 44.82 17.51 26.86
CA PHE A 749 46.03 18.30 26.96
C PHE A 749 46.83 18.16 25.67
N VAL A 750 47.08 19.28 25.00
CA VAL A 750 47.85 19.34 23.75
C VAL A 750 49.06 20.23 23.97
N TYR A 751 50.24 19.72 23.62
CA TYR A 751 51.48 20.48 23.61
C TYR A 751 52.02 20.56 22.18
N SER A 752 52.05 21.77 21.61
CA SER A 752 52.53 22.02 20.26
C SER A 752 53.92 22.63 20.29
N ILE A 753 54.88 21.97 19.65
CA ILE A 753 56.25 22.47 19.47
C ILE A 753 56.39 22.96 18.02
N PRO A 754 56.42 24.28 17.78
CA PRO A 754 56.67 24.81 16.44
C PRO A 754 58.17 24.74 16.12
N PHE A 755 58.57 23.77 15.30
CA PHE A 755 59.91 23.75 14.71
C PHE A 755 60.03 24.88 13.66
N GLY A 756 61.12 25.64 13.70
CA GLY A 756 61.39 26.69 12.71
C GLY A 756 61.84 26.11 11.36
N ARG A 757 61.67 26.86 10.26
CA ARG A 757 62.07 26.45 8.91
C ARG A 757 63.55 26.09 8.73
N ASN A 758 64.43 26.49 9.67
CA ASN A 758 65.88 26.23 9.60
C ASN A 758 66.35 25.02 10.41
N ASN A 759 65.43 24.22 10.96
CA ASN A 759 65.79 22.99 11.67
C ASN A 759 65.62 21.78 10.73
N SER A 760 66.60 21.57 9.84
CA SER A 760 66.75 20.31 9.11
C SER A 760 67.73 19.42 9.87
N ILE A 761 67.31 18.20 10.18
CA ILE A 761 68.23 17.11 10.50
C ILE A 761 68.58 16.49 9.15
N GLU A 762 69.77 16.76 8.63
CA GLU A 762 70.35 15.99 7.52
C GLU A 762 71.00 14.75 8.14
N PRO A 763 70.37 13.55 8.05
CA PRO A 763 70.84 12.39 8.81
C PRO A 763 72.12 11.79 8.23
N PHE A 764 72.50 12.15 7.00
CA PHE A 764 73.73 11.71 6.33
C PHE A 764 74.25 12.82 5.42
N LYS A 765 75.48 13.26 5.67
CA LYS A 765 76.25 14.16 4.81
C LYS A 765 77.43 13.41 4.23
#